data_AF-A0A1M6KP83-F1
#
_entry.id   AF-A0A1M6KP83-F1
#
_cell.length_a   1.000
_cell.length_b   1.000
_cell.length_c   1.000
_cell.angle_alpha   90.00
_cell.angle_beta   90.00
_cell.angle_gamma   90.00
#
_symmetry.space_group_name_H-M   'P 1'
#
loop_
_entity.id
_entity.type
_entity.pdbx_description
1 polymer ?
#
loop_
_entity_poly.entity_id
_entity_poly.type
_entity_poly.pdbx_seq_one_letter_code
_entity_poly.pdbx_strand_id
1 'polypeptide(L)'
;MQAEINTLSGDSNKAVRDNLVKEIAKKEFQLFVVNTHAVAVQGENGKYYTKYIPLTPYVLENMIRNNGSIGCYQHAFHSNYIRWICMDFDCLKGKPIDLYGLYEECVRPVAIYLKERNIRFLLEFSGRRGIHVWIIFDRMISKQTGFTIINKILSDVPEVSYLINSGQWGLDKFPANGSYRKNIVGKQVKFPLSTHMNGGRSYFFEDSFAEKFDTESEEFCSEQLRIISDYVPESEGEICKKLGIEENNEVNCTLYKKYNLISSYTASADEMISILSETEVYRRIFERMRLGQTQQYDWLVVLGTFCCFDTCVDILKSIFETYPYYDAEITIDNIRKFKDKYFPATFNYLYEIYGLEIEDGIDENKTGVDYLADRLNFDIGLKERFNVNENLCVSDYNNIVSKELDYLKQNDEVISVMLVNKMNNIRKTELTKISEFAQEIKEKGCVEKITNSFLKFTVYSRLEKNDRIRNLVSLDSFNRILTTQLVLELAKEIQCKWNSYSYQISLLNKANLFYPWYSSWKRFIDQIKVYLDLPFFSNNYVVYIDLKHCYENIDILNIYREYKMSISDKGRNIFEYLCNYNDELMKSIKNGDRIGVPQGPAYARILTEIYLDRVIRDILADAELKVNFDNVELLKESYDNVQLFRYVDDIVIIAEDESVANKMYKSLCQGFVKRGLPVNMDKSKNYGMISKLSIDDRNELLHCNQFNYELMDKYSEAICLNDEKRVKMNKYLKSNPFRMELLGYYYSKYSFSIVKKHCFIGFGSKIMASREGRGKYFREFYKWLLSDSENVQYAIRKEWFKLIPVNSINFSNFVSTMYFMTQSKELAVDDIKLLLLYFLNDDFDYKKLSEEDRIVIEALKNKFPI
;
A
#
# COMPACT_ATOMS: atom_id res chain seq x y z
N MET A 1 37.61 33.15 -22.92
CA MET A 1 36.80 33.29 -24.16
C MET A 1 36.58 31.99 -24.92
N GLN A 2 37.51 31.42 -25.72
CA GLN A 2 37.22 30.17 -26.47
C GLN A 2 36.97 28.96 -25.54
N ALA A 3 37.69 28.87 -24.42
CA ALA A 3 37.44 27.86 -23.39
C ALA A 3 36.11 28.05 -22.66
N GLU A 4 35.64 29.29 -22.48
CA GLU A 4 34.32 29.60 -21.87
C GLU A 4 33.16 29.38 -22.85
N ILE A 5 33.38 29.63 -24.14
CA ILE A 5 32.40 29.33 -25.20
C ILE A 5 32.23 27.81 -25.33
N ASN A 6 33.31 27.03 -25.24
CA ASN A 6 33.25 25.57 -25.31
C ASN A 6 32.59 24.92 -24.08
N THR A 7 32.75 25.48 -22.87
CA THR A 7 31.99 25.03 -21.68
C THR A 7 30.51 25.41 -21.80
N LEU A 8 30.19 26.62 -22.23
CA LEU A 8 28.79 27.05 -22.42
C LEU A 8 28.06 26.24 -23.50
N SER A 9 28.74 25.85 -24.60
CA SER A 9 28.17 24.97 -25.64
C SER A 9 28.09 23.49 -25.21
N GLY A 10 29.01 23.04 -24.35
CA GLY A 10 28.98 21.68 -23.80
C GLY A 10 27.85 21.48 -22.78
N ASP A 11 27.59 22.48 -21.94
CA ASP A 11 26.50 22.46 -20.97
C ASP A 11 25.12 22.58 -21.64
N SER A 12 25.00 23.33 -22.75
CA SER A 12 23.75 23.40 -23.53
C SER A 12 23.40 22.06 -24.20
N ASN A 13 24.38 21.40 -24.83
CA ASN A 13 24.15 20.12 -25.51
C ASN A 13 23.83 18.99 -24.52
N LYS A 14 24.44 19.02 -23.32
CA LYS A 14 24.10 18.09 -22.24
C LYS A 14 22.65 18.27 -21.76
N ALA A 15 22.22 19.52 -21.54
CA ALA A 15 20.86 19.82 -21.11
C ALA A 15 19.79 19.39 -22.14
N VAL A 16 20.07 19.56 -23.44
CA VAL A 16 19.18 19.10 -24.52
C VAL A 16 19.07 17.58 -24.53
N ARG A 17 20.22 16.87 -24.47
CA ARG A 17 20.25 15.41 -24.36
C ARG A 17 19.48 14.91 -23.14
N ASP A 18 19.68 15.52 -21.99
CA ASP A 18 19.02 15.13 -20.74
C ASP A 18 17.50 15.23 -20.84
N ASN A 19 16.99 16.25 -21.54
CA ASN A 19 15.57 16.39 -21.83
C ASN A 19 15.06 15.33 -22.81
N LEU A 20 15.84 14.96 -23.84
CA LEU A 20 15.49 13.86 -24.75
C LEU A 20 15.39 12.53 -23.99
N VAL A 21 16.37 12.21 -23.14
CA VAL A 21 16.36 10.98 -22.33
C VAL A 21 15.14 10.93 -21.41
N LYS A 22 14.74 12.07 -20.84
CA LYS A 22 13.55 12.17 -20.00
C LYS A 22 12.25 11.85 -20.76
N GLU A 23 12.10 12.37 -21.98
CA GLU A 23 10.93 12.08 -22.82
C GLU A 23 10.94 10.62 -23.31
N ILE A 24 12.10 10.08 -23.68
CA ILE A 24 12.28 8.66 -23.99
C ILE A 24 11.82 7.80 -22.82
N ALA A 25 12.29 8.07 -21.61
CA ALA A 25 11.95 7.31 -20.42
C ALA A 25 10.45 7.33 -20.11
N LYS A 26 9.76 8.46 -20.34
CA LYS A 26 8.29 8.53 -20.23
C LYS A 26 7.60 7.65 -21.26
N LYS A 27 8.08 7.65 -22.51
CA LYS A 27 7.54 6.81 -23.59
C LYS A 27 7.78 5.33 -23.32
N GLU A 28 8.99 4.96 -22.90
CA GLU A 28 9.30 3.59 -22.50
C GLU A 28 8.42 3.13 -21.34
N PHE A 29 8.22 4.01 -20.34
CA PHE A 29 7.33 3.71 -19.22
C PHE A 29 5.90 3.42 -19.71
N GLN A 30 5.34 4.28 -20.57
CA GLN A 30 3.97 4.13 -21.07
C GLN A 30 3.78 2.84 -21.88
N LEU A 31 4.74 2.52 -22.74
CA LEU A 31 4.63 1.41 -23.68
C LEU A 31 4.99 0.05 -23.07
N PHE A 32 6.06 -0.03 -22.28
CA PHE A 32 6.63 -1.31 -21.84
C PHE A 32 6.34 -1.68 -20.39
N VAL A 33 6.03 -0.71 -19.52
CA VAL A 33 5.79 -1.02 -18.09
C VAL A 33 4.40 -1.60 -17.89
N VAL A 34 4.37 -2.89 -17.57
CA VAL A 34 3.15 -3.61 -17.13
C VAL A 34 3.13 -3.74 -15.61
N ASN A 35 4.30 -4.02 -15.01
CA ASN A 35 4.47 -4.18 -13.58
C ASN A 35 5.17 -2.96 -12.97
N THR A 36 4.47 -2.21 -12.12
CA THR A 36 5.01 -1.05 -11.41
C THR A 36 5.58 -1.41 -10.03
N HIS A 37 5.49 -2.68 -9.60
CA HIS A 37 5.86 -3.15 -8.26
C HIS A 37 7.08 -4.06 -8.23
N ALA A 38 7.54 -4.51 -9.40
CA ALA A 38 8.68 -5.40 -9.52
C ALA A 38 9.47 -5.11 -10.79
N VAL A 39 10.78 -5.26 -10.70
CA VAL A 39 11.73 -5.07 -11.81
C VAL A 39 12.82 -6.12 -11.73
N ALA A 40 13.35 -6.54 -12.88
CA ALA A 40 14.48 -7.45 -12.93
C ALA A 40 15.78 -6.63 -12.95
N VAL A 41 16.63 -6.76 -11.93
CA VAL A 41 17.87 -5.96 -11.79
C VAL A 41 19.07 -6.79 -12.18
N GLN A 42 19.92 -6.27 -13.07
CA GLN A 42 21.15 -6.95 -13.46
C GLN A 42 22.21 -6.87 -12.34
N GLY A 43 22.68 -8.01 -11.86
CA GLY A 43 23.82 -8.08 -10.93
C GLY A 43 25.17 -8.15 -11.67
N GLU A 44 26.27 -8.06 -10.92
CA GLU A 44 27.66 -8.05 -11.42
C GLU A 44 28.06 -9.26 -12.28
N ASN A 45 27.33 -10.38 -12.18
CA ASN A 45 27.55 -11.55 -13.02
C ASN A 45 26.73 -11.52 -14.33
N GLY A 46 26.09 -10.39 -14.65
CA GLY A 46 25.22 -10.20 -15.80
C GLY A 46 23.85 -10.88 -15.69
N LYS A 47 23.56 -11.60 -14.59
CA LYS A 47 22.24 -12.23 -14.38
C LYS A 47 21.25 -11.24 -13.79
N TYR A 48 19.98 -11.43 -14.12
CA TYR A 48 18.88 -10.62 -13.59
C TYR A 48 18.23 -11.26 -12.37
N TYR A 49 17.92 -10.44 -11.36
CA TYR A 49 17.26 -10.85 -10.13
C TYR A 49 16.03 -9.98 -9.89
N THR A 50 14.92 -10.59 -9.48
CA THR A 50 13.70 -9.84 -9.14
C THR A 50 13.91 -8.98 -7.91
N LYS A 51 13.62 -7.68 -8.03
CA LYS A 51 13.51 -6.75 -6.91
C LYS A 51 12.09 -6.17 -6.88
N TYR A 52 11.50 -6.14 -5.70
CA TYR A 52 10.18 -5.56 -5.46
C TYR A 52 10.33 -4.09 -5.05
N ILE A 53 10.55 -3.23 -6.05
CA ILE A 53 10.71 -1.79 -5.90
C ILE A 53 9.78 -1.07 -6.89
N PRO A 54 9.31 0.14 -6.57
CA PRO A 54 8.48 0.91 -7.47
C PRO A 54 9.28 1.30 -8.71
N LEU A 55 8.69 1.07 -9.89
CA LEU A 55 9.24 1.52 -11.16
C LEU A 55 8.55 2.82 -11.58
N THR A 56 9.32 3.82 -11.97
CA THR A 56 8.82 5.14 -12.43
C THR A 56 9.60 5.58 -13.68
N PRO A 57 9.09 6.56 -14.45
CA PRO A 57 9.86 7.14 -15.56
C PRO A 57 11.25 7.64 -15.12
N TYR A 58 11.37 8.20 -13.91
CA TYR A 58 12.65 8.67 -13.36
C TYR A 58 13.69 7.55 -13.19
N VAL A 59 13.23 6.33 -12.86
CA VAL A 59 14.12 5.15 -12.77
C VAL A 59 14.64 4.75 -14.15
N LEU A 60 13.79 4.77 -15.18
CA LEU A 60 14.19 4.47 -16.57
C LEU A 60 15.12 5.56 -17.12
N GLU A 61 14.85 6.82 -16.82
CA GLU A 61 15.72 7.95 -17.16
C GLU A 61 17.13 7.75 -16.58
N ASN A 62 17.23 7.41 -15.29
CA ASN A 62 18.51 7.17 -14.65
C ASN A 62 19.19 5.89 -15.12
N MET A 63 18.41 4.86 -15.49
CA MET A 63 18.97 3.68 -16.16
C MET A 63 19.66 4.09 -17.46
N ILE A 64 19.03 4.90 -18.31
CA ILE A 64 19.60 5.35 -19.58
C ILE A 64 20.81 6.28 -19.34
N ARG A 65 20.69 7.27 -18.45
CA ARG A 65 21.78 8.24 -18.16
C ARG A 65 23.05 7.57 -17.63
N ASN A 66 22.89 6.55 -16.78
CA ASN A 66 24.00 5.92 -16.07
C ASN A 66 24.39 4.56 -16.63
N ASN A 67 24.04 4.25 -17.89
CA ASN A 67 24.36 2.98 -18.54
C ASN A 67 23.92 1.75 -17.72
N GLY A 68 22.77 1.87 -17.06
CA GLY A 68 22.16 0.79 -16.30
C GLY A 68 21.45 -0.23 -17.18
N SER A 69 21.10 -1.36 -16.57
CA SER A 69 20.19 -2.33 -17.18
C SER A 69 19.22 -2.89 -16.16
N ILE A 70 17.94 -2.76 -16.48
CA ILE A 70 16.84 -3.45 -15.82
C ILE A 70 15.95 -4.13 -16.85
N GLY A 71 15.17 -5.09 -16.40
CA GLY A 71 14.20 -5.81 -17.21
C GLY A 71 12.76 -5.52 -16.82
N CYS A 72 11.91 -5.42 -17.84
CA CYS A 72 10.49 -5.27 -17.74
C CYS A 72 9.82 -6.64 -17.62
N TYR A 73 8.96 -6.78 -16.61
CA TYR A 73 8.13 -7.97 -16.46
C TYR A 73 6.90 -7.89 -17.36
N GLN A 74 6.58 -8.99 -18.02
CA GLN A 74 5.46 -9.04 -18.97
C GLN A 74 4.09 -8.94 -18.30
N HIS A 75 3.95 -9.38 -17.04
CA HIS A 75 2.65 -9.43 -16.36
C HIS A 75 2.42 -8.24 -15.45
N ALA A 76 1.17 -7.78 -15.39
CA ALA A 76 0.72 -6.98 -14.26
C ALA A 76 0.84 -7.82 -12.96
N PHE A 77 1.13 -7.16 -11.85
CA PHE A 77 1.39 -7.82 -10.57
C PHE A 77 0.19 -8.68 -10.14
N HIS A 78 0.39 -9.99 -9.92
CA HIS A 78 -0.67 -10.96 -9.62
C HIS A 78 -1.82 -11.02 -10.64
N SER A 79 -1.50 -10.85 -11.94
CA SER A 79 -2.49 -10.85 -13.02
C SER A 79 -2.04 -11.70 -14.23
N ASN A 80 -3.02 -12.15 -15.03
CA ASN A 80 -2.85 -12.80 -16.33
C ASN A 80 -2.80 -11.80 -17.50
N TYR A 81 -2.84 -10.51 -17.24
CA TYR A 81 -2.85 -9.46 -18.26
C TYR A 81 -1.44 -8.98 -18.63
N ILE A 82 -1.22 -8.72 -19.92
CA ILE A 82 0.03 -8.27 -20.53
C ILE A 82 -0.23 -7.04 -21.43
N ARG A 83 0.78 -6.21 -21.68
CA ARG A 83 0.68 -5.05 -22.60
C ARG A 83 1.41 -5.24 -23.93
N TRP A 84 2.28 -6.23 -24.02
CA TRP A 84 3.11 -6.43 -25.20
C TRP A 84 3.48 -7.90 -25.35
N ILE A 85 3.78 -8.26 -26.58
CA ILE A 85 4.45 -9.50 -26.95
C ILE A 85 5.83 -9.19 -27.54
N CYS A 86 6.76 -10.10 -27.32
CA CYS A 86 8.13 -9.99 -27.83
C CYS A 86 8.60 -11.32 -28.40
N MET A 87 9.19 -11.26 -29.59
CA MET A 87 9.98 -12.34 -30.18
C MET A 87 11.45 -11.96 -30.07
N ASP A 88 12.19 -12.63 -29.18
CA ASP A 88 13.61 -12.39 -28.92
C ASP A 88 14.44 -13.38 -29.74
N PHE A 89 14.94 -12.91 -30.89
CA PHE A 89 15.81 -13.69 -31.78
C PHE A 89 17.25 -13.53 -31.37
N ASP A 90 18.01 -14.63 -31.29
CA ASP A 90 19.28 -14.65 -30.58
C ASP A 90 20.32 -15.51 -31.32
N CYS A 91 21.55 -15.02 -31.47
CA CYS A 91 22.67 -15.86 -31.92
C CYS A 91 22.99 -16.93 -30.86
N LEU A 92 23.18 -18.18 -31.28
CA LEU A 92 23.42 -19.28 -30.34
C LEU A 92 24.70 -19.08 -29.50
N LYS A 93 24.61 -19.46 -28.23
CA LYS A 93 25.71 -19.28 -27.28
C LYS A 93 26.93 -20.11 -27.70
N GLY A 94 28.11 -19.47 -27.76
CA GLY A 94 29.37 -20.14 -28.10
C GLY A 94 29.65 -20.25 -29.61
N LYS A 95 28.74 -19.77 -30.47
CA LYS A 95 29.01 -19.56 -31.91
C LYS A 95 29.45 -18.11 -32.18
N PRO A 96 30.13 -17.83 -33.32
CA PRO A 96 30.38 -16.46 -33.77
C PRO A 96 29.08 -15.65 -33.85
N ILE A 97 29.13 -14.37 -33.48
CA ILE A 97 27.96 -13.48 -33.52
C ILE A 97 27.81 -13.00 -34.97
N ASP A 98 26.70 -13.37 -35.60
CA ASP A 98 26.32 -12.94 -36.94
C ASP A 98 24.92 -12.29 -36.89
N LEU A 99 24.90 -11.02 -36.47
CA LEU A 99 23.67 -10.24 -36.33
C LEU A 99 23.03 -9.91 -37.68
N TYR A 100 23.84 -9.74 -38.73
CA TYR A 100 23.33 -9.46 -40.06
C TYR A 100 22.63 -10.69 -40.64
N GLY A 101 23.22 -11.89 -40.51
CA GLY A 101 22.58 -13.16 -40.85
C GLY A 101 21.31 -13.40 -40.04
N LEU A 102 21.33 -13.18 -38.72
CA LEU A 102 20.14 -13.28 -37.86
C LEU A 102 19.03 -12.34 -38.34
N TYR A 103 19.37 -11.09 -38.67
CA TYR A 103 18.41 -10.12 -39.18
C TYR A 103 17.83 -10.55 -40.53
N GLU A 104 18.67 -10.87 -41.52
CA GLU A 104 18.23 -11.22 -42.88
C GLU A 104 17.41 -12.51 -42.94
N GLU A 105 17.78 -13.53 -42.16
CA GLU A 105 17.16 -14.85 -42.23
C GLU A 105 15.95 -15.01 -41.29
N CYS A 106 15.91 -14.29 -40.15
CA CYS A 106 14.84 -14.45 -39.16
C CYS A 106 13.99 -13.19 -38.97
N VAL A 107 14.61 -12.05 -38.68
CA VAL A 107 13.88 -10.83 -38.29
C VAL A 107 13.19 -10.19 -39.49
N ARG A 108 13.89 -10.09 -40.63
CA ARG A 108 13.40 -9.44 -41.85
C ARG A 108 12.19 -10.15 -42.45
N PRO A 109 12.12 -11.49 -42.56
CA PRO A 109 10.90 -12.19 -43.00
C PRO A 109 9.69 -11.90 -42.12
N VAL A 110 9.87 -11.92 -40.79
CA VAL A 110 8.78 -11.57 -39.85
C VAL A 110 8.37 -10.11 -40.02
N ALA A 111 9.33 -9.18 -40.14
CA ALA A 111 9.06 -7.76 -40.35
C ALA A 111 8.28 -7.51 -41.66
N ILE A 112 8.62 -8.21 -42.75
CA ILE A 112 7.90 -8.13 -44.02
C ILE A 112 6.46 -8.65 -43.84
N TYR A 113 6.30 -9.82 -43.24
CA TYR A 113 4.98 -10.40 -42.96
C TYR A 113 4.06 -9.46 -42.17
N LEU A 114 4.61 -8.80 -41.13
CA LEU A 114 3.88 -7.83 -40.32
C LEU A 114 3.52 -6.57 -41.11
N LYS A 115 4.44 -6.04 -41.92
CA LYS A 115 4.20 -4.88 -42.80
C LYS A 115 3.10 -5.14 -43.82
N GLU A 116 3.13 -6.29 -44.48
CA GLU A 116 2.12 -6.68 -45.49
C GLU A 116 0.70 -6.77 -44.90
N ARG A 117 0.58 -7.07 -43.61
CA ARG A 117 -0.70 -7.14 -42.88
C ARG A 117 -1.04 -5.86 -42.13
N ASN A 118 -0.24 -4.80 -42.28
CA ASN A 118 -0.42 -3.54 -41.58
C ASN A 118 -0.47 -3.72 -40.04
N ILE A 119 0.39 -4.58 -39.50
CA ILE A 119 0.60 -4.77 -38.06
C ILE A 119 1.83 -3.95 -37.66
N ARG A 120 1.68 -3.05 -36.69
CA ARG A 120 2.74 -2.16 -36.20
C ARG A 120 3.63 -2.89 -35.19
N PHE A 121 4.95 -2.79 -35.40
CA PHE A 121 5.97 -3.39 -34.53
C PHE A 121 7.17 -2.45 -34.33
N LEU A 122 7.98 -2.74 -33.31
CA LEU A 122 9.28 -2.11 -33.10
C LEU A 122 10.39 -3.16 -33.23
N LEU A 123 11.49 -2.78 -33.88
CA LEU A 123 12.72 -3.56 -33.92
C LEU A 123 13.74 -2.95 -32.96
N GLU A 124 14.36 -3.77 -32.14
CA GLU A 124 15.38 -3.35 -31.19
C GLU A 124 16.57 -4.31 -31.25
N PHE A 125 17.77 -3.75 -31.42
CA PHE A 125 18.99 -4.51 -31.17
C PHE A 125 19.19 -4.66 -29.67
N SER A 126 19.39 -5.89 -29.18
CA SER A 126 19.47 -6.19 -27.76
C SER A 126 20.76 -5.68 -27.08
N GLY A 127 21.70 -5.12 -27.84
CA GLY A 127 22.99 -4.64 -27.33
C GLY A 127 24.07 -5.72 -27.25
N ARG A 128 23.82 -6.95 -27.73
CA ARG A 128 24.85 -7.99 -27.75
C ARG A 128 24.76 -8.93 -28.94
N ARG A 129 23.75 -9.80 -28.97
CA ARG A 129 23.70 -10.94 -29.92
C ARG A 129 22.30 -11.23 -30.45
N GLY A 130 21.32 -10.43 -30.09
CA GLY A 130 19.92 -10.66 -30.41
C GLY A 130 19.21 -9.42 -30.90
N ILE A 131 18.05 -9.64 -31.49
CA ILE A 131 17.17 -8.60 -32.02
C ILE A 131 15.75 -8.94 -31.56
N HIS A 132 15.10 -7.98 -30.93
CA HIS A 132 13.74 -8.11 -30.45
C HIS A 132 12.76 -7.54 -31.46
N VAL A 133 11.65 -8.26 -31.67
CA VAL A 133 10.48 -7.76 -32.40
C VAL A 133 9.34 -7.58 -31.40
N TRP A 134 8.97 -6.33 -31.15
CA TRP A 134 7.95 -5.95 -30.18
C TRP A 134 6.63 -5.62 -30.86
N ILE A 135 5.52 -6.11 -30.32
CA ILE A 135 4.16 -5.65 -30.64
C ILE A 135 3.48 -5.27 -29.33
N ILE A 136 3.01 -4.04 -29.23
CA ILE A 136 2.49 -3.44 -28.00
C ILE A 136 1.02 -3.08 -28.21
N PHE A 137 0.20 -3.29 -27.20
CA PHE A 137 -1.25 -3.12 -27.27
C PHE A 137 -1.72 -1.82 -26.60
N ASP A 138 -2.79 -1.24 -27.13
CA ASP A 138 -3.43 -0.01 -26.62
C ASP A 138 -4.09 -0.21 -25.24
N ARG A 139 -4.44 -1.46 -24.92
CA ARG A 139 -4.98 -1.93 -23.66
C ARG A 139 -4.27 -3.20 -23.22
N MET A 140 -4.47 -3.57 -21.96
CA MET A 140 -3.99 -4.87 -21.48
C MET A 140 -4.81 -6.00 -22.13
N ILE A 141 -4.13 -7.06 -22.58
CA ILE A 141 -4.77 -8.25 -23.17
C ILE A 141 -4.44 -9.49 -22.34
N SER A 142 -5.21 -10.57 -22.52
CA SER A 142 -4.92 -11.83 -21.84
C SER A 142 -3.59 -12.44 -22.33
N LYS A 143 -2.85 -13.09 -21.42
CA LYS A 143 -1.64 -13.84 -21.78
C LYS A 143 -1.90 -14.95 -22.81
N GLN A 144 -3.08 -15.56 -22.78
CA GLN A 144 -3.48 -16.58 -23.75
C GLN A 144 -3.61 -15.97 -25.15
N THR A 145 -4.27 -14.82 -25.28
CA THR A 145 -4.38 -14.09 -26.56
C THR A 145 -3.00 -13.76 -27.10
N GLY A 146 -2.12 -13.19 -26.28
CA GLY A 146 -0.74 -12.88 -26.69
C GLY A 146 0.05 -14.11 -27.15
N PHE A 147 -0.13 -15.26 -26.48
CA PHE A 147 0.49 -16.52 -26.89
C PHE A 147 -0.03 -17.02 -28.24
N THR A 148 -1.34 -16.92 -28.47
CA THR A 148 -1.96 -17.27 -29.76
C THR A 148 -1.42 -16.39 -30.89
N ILE A 149 -1.35 -15.07 -30.68
CA ILE A 149 -0.83 -14.11 -31.67
C ILE A 149 0.61 -14.46 -32.09
N ILE A 150 1.53 -14.68 -31.15
CA ILE A 150 2.94 -15.03 -31.48
C ILE A 150 3.00 -16.32 -32.30
N ASN A 151 2.31 -17.37 -31.88
CA ASN A 151 2.39 -18.64 -32.58
C ASN A 151 1.78 -18.56 -33.98
N LYS A 152 0.72 -17.75 -34.14
CA LYS A 152 0.10 -17.51 -35.45
C LYS A 152 1.04 -16.76 -36.40
N ILE A 153 1.73 -15.72 -35.92
CA ILE A 153 2.75 -15.02 -36.71
C ILE A 153 3.85 -15.99 -37.16
N LEU A 154 4.37 -16.81 -36.24
CA LEU A 154 5.46 -17.75 -36.55
C LEU A 154 5.03 -18.93 -37.44
N SER A 155 3.77 -19.38 -37.34
CA SER A 155 3.25 -20.43 -38.21
C SER A 155 3.10 -19.97 -39.65
N ASP A 156 2.83 -18.68 -39.84
CA ASP A 156 2.62 -18.09 -41.16
C ASP A 156 3.94 -17.62 -41.82
N VAL A 157 5.08 -17.78 -41.13
CA VAL A 157 6.44 -17.55 -41.65
C VAL A 157 7.28 -18.83 -41.46
N PRO A 158 6.98 -19.91 -42.23
CA PRO A 158 7.50 -21.25 -41.98
C PRO A 158 9.03 -21.37 -42.11
N GLU A 159 9.67 -20.55 -42.94
CA GLU A 159 11.12 -20.49 -43.12
C GLU A 159 11.84 -20.15 -41.82
N VAL A 160 11.30 -19.20 -41.04
CA VAL A 160 11.87 -18.83 -39.74
C VAL A 160 11.70 -19.98 -38.75
N SER A 161 10.52 -20.59 -38.71
CA SER A 161 10.26 -21.76 -37.86
C SER A 161 11.22 -22.92 -38.17
N TYR A 162 11.56 -23.15 -39.43
CA TYR A 162 12.54 -24.16 -39.83
C TYR A 162 13.95 -23.86 -39.28
N LEU A 163 14.43 -22.61 -39.42
CA LEU A 163 15.76 -22.20 -38.95
C LEU A 163 15.92 -22.24 -37.43
N ILE A 164 14.84 -21.93 -36.68
CA ILE A 164 14.81 -22.08 -35.24
C ILE A 164 14.85 -23.56 -34.84
N ASN A 165 14.02 -24.40 -35.48
CA ASN A 165 13.94 -25.84 -35.17
C ASN A 165 15.21 -26.61 -35.57
N SER A 166 15.94 -26.17 -36.59
CA SER A 166 17.22 -26.75 -36.98
C SER A 166 18.38 -26.38 -36.04
N GLY A 167 18.14 -25.47 -35.07
CA GLY A 167 19.18 -24.98 -34.17
C GLY A 167 20.22 -24.12 -34.88
N GLN A 168 19.81 -23.38 -35.92
CA GLN A 168 20.66 -22.35 -36.53
C GLN A 168 20.64 -21.07 -35.69
N TRP A 169 19.45 -20.64 -35.29
CA TRP A 169 19.22 -19.44 -34.46
C TRP A 169 18.39 -19.78 -33.21
N GLY A 170 18.46 -18.93 -32.19
CA GLY A 170 17.61 -19.01 -31.00
C GLY A 170 16.38 -18.10 -31.10
N LEU A 171 15.27 -18.53 -30.48
CA LEU A 171 14.06 -17.70 -30.34
C LEU A 171 13.44 -17.93 -28.96
N ASP A 172 13.36 -16.87 -28.16
CA ASP A 172 12.57 -16.83 -26.94
C ASP A 172 11.25 -16.08 -27.18
N LYS A 173 10.13 -16.73 -26.81
CA LYS A 173 8.78 -16.18 -26.96
C LYS A 173 8.30 -15.57 -25.65
N PHE A 174 7.74 -14.38 -25.74
CA PHE A 174 7.11 -13.68 -24.62
C PHE A 174 5.69 -13.26 -25.02
N PRO A 175 4.63 -13.98 -24.61
CA PRO A 175 4.63 -15.06 -23.63
C PRO A 175 5.08 -16.41 -24.22
N ALA A 176 5.75 -17.21 -23.39
CA ALA A 176 6.21 -18.56 -23.78
C ALA A 176 5.09 -19.62 -23.75
N ASN A 177 4.00 -19.35 -23.03
CA ASN A 177 2.80 -20.18 -22.91
C ASN A 177 1.61 -19.29 -22.52
N GLY A 178 0.38 -19.73 -22.76
CA GLY A 178 -0.81 -18.96 -22.39
C GLY A 178 -1.26 -19.12 -20.93
N SER A 179 -0.67 -20.03 -20.15
CA SER A 179 -1.09 -20.28 -18.76
C SER A 179 -0.48 -19.28 -17.75
N TYR A 180 -1.29 -18.81 -16.80
CA TYR A 180 -0.88 -17.90 -15.72
C TYR A 180 -0.52 -18.61 -14.39
N ARG A 181 -0.86 -19.91 -14.23
CA ARG A 181 -0.85 -20.60 -12.92
C ARG A 181 0.51 -20.46 -12.19
N LYS A 182 0.46 -19.92 -10.97
CA LYS A 182 1.59 -19.75 -10.00
C LYS A 182 2.66 -18.71 -10.36
N ASN A 183 2.49 -17.87 -11.40
CA ASN A 183 3.50 -16.89 -11.79
C ASN A 183 3.12 -15.46 -11.31
N ILE A 184 3.91 -14.89 -10.38
CA ILE A 184 3.61 -13.60 -9.73
C ILE A 184 3.94 -12.40 -10.63
N VAL A 185 5.02 -12.49 -11.42
CA VAL A 185 5.56 -11.37 -12.22
C VAL A 185 5.73 -11.69 -13.70
N GLY A 186 5.68 -12.95 -14.11
CA GLY A 186 5.88 -13.35 -15.51
C GLY A 186 7.36 -13.54 -15.87
N LYS A 187 7.64 -13.78 -17.16
CA LYS A 187 8.99 -13.66 -17.71
C LYS A 187 9.34 -12.18 -17.89
N GLN A 188 10.63 -11.88 -17.99
CA GLN A 188 11.14 -10.53 -18.20
C GLN A 188 11.90 -10.43 -19.51
N VAL A 189 11.84 -9.26 -20.13
CA VAL A 189 12.74 -8.84 -21.23
C VAL A 189 13.47 -7.59 -20.77
N LYS A 190 14.72 -7.40 -21.18
CA LYS A 190 15.48 -6.19 -20.85
C LYS A 190 14.72 -4.95 -21.38
N PHE A 191 14.69 -3.86 -20.62
CA PHE A 191 14.16 -2.61 -21.17
C PHE A 191 14.96 -2.18 -22.39
N PRO A 192 14.32 -1.61 -23.42
CA PRO A 192 15.02 -0.93 -24.50
C PRO A 192 15.98 0.13 -23.96
N LEU A 193 16.99 0.49 -24.75
CA LEU A 193 18.06 1.44 -24.37
C LEU A 193 18.90 1.10 -23.12
N SER A 194 18.65 -0.02 -22.45
CA SER A 194 19.52 -0.56 -21.40
C SER A 194 20.90 -0.93 -21.91
N THR A 195 21.94 -0.66 -21.11
CA THR A 195 23.31 -1.08 -21.40
C THR A 195 23.64 -2.35 -20.65
N HIS A 196 23.79 -3.47 -21.38
CA HIS A 196 24.04 -4.77 -20.77
C HIS A 196 25.50 -4.86 -20.29
N MET A 197 25.74 -5.37 -19.09
CA MET A 197 27.10 -5.44 -18.49
C MET A 197 28.17 -6.12 -19.35
N ASN A 198 27.79 -7.17 -20.08
CA ASN A 198 28.67 -7.89 -21.03
C ASN A 198 28.41 -7.53 -22.52
N GLY A 199 27.85 -6.35 -22.79
CA GLY A 199 27.48 -5.90 -24.13
C GLY A 199 27.45 -4.37 -24.23
N GLY A 200 26.86 -3.86 -25.30
CA GLY A 200 26.60 -2.44 -25.51
C GLY A 200 25.18 -2.03 -25.13
N ARG A 201 24.85 -0.77 -25.48
CA ARG A 201 23.53 -0.20 -25.36
C ARG A 201 22.59 -0.81 -26.41
N SER A 202 21.40 -1.25 -25.99
CA SER A 202 20.35 -1.62 -26.94
C SER A 202 19.78 -0.39 -27.64
N TYR A 203 19.22 -0.53 -28.84
CA TYR A 203 18.59 0.59 -29.52
C TYR A 203 17.57 0.14 -30.56
N PHE A 204 16.58 0.99 -30.79
CA PHE A 204 15.63 0.84 -31.88
C PHE A 204 16.24 1.22 -33.22
N PHE A 205 15.79 0.53 -34.27
CA PHE A 205 16.14 0.82 -35.65
C PHE A 205 14.95 0.55 -36.57
N GLU A 206 14.98 1.13 -37.76
CA GLU A 206 13.93 1.00 -38.77
C GLU A 206 14.50 0.34 -40.03
N ASP A 207 13.63 -0.39 -40.73
CA ASP A 207 13.91 -1.06 -42.00
C ASP A 207 15.08 -2.03 -41.97
N SER A 208 16.33 -1.58 -42.12
CA SER A 208 17.54 -2.39 -42.21
C SER A 208 18.39 -2.34 -40.94
N PHE A 209 18.96 -3.47 -40.53
CA PHE A 209 19.88 -3.50 -39.40
C PHE A 209 21.28 -2.98 -39.77
N ALA A 210 21.77 -2.02 -39.01
CA ALA A 210 23.16 -1.57 -39.01
C ALA A 210 23.63 -1.36 -37.57
N GLU A 211 24.88 -1.75 -37.29
CA GLU A 211 25.48 -1.54 -35.97
C GLU A 211 25.81 -0.04 -35.79
N LYS A 212 25.38 0.53 -34.66
CA LYS A 212 25.64 1.93 -34.33
C LYS A 212 26.78 2.03 -33.33
N PHE A 213 27.80 2.81 -33.69
CA PHE A 213 28.96 3.07 -32.83
C PHE A 213 28.72 4.25 -31.87
N ASP A 214 27.85 5.18 -32.23
CA ASP A 214 27.46 6.30 -31.39
C ASP A 214 26.08 6.04 -30.78
N THR A 215 26.08 5.80 -29.47
CA THR A 215 24.87 5.53 -28.67
C THR A 215 24.69 6.54 -27.54
N GLU A 216 25.44 7.64 -27.58
CA GLU A 216 25.48 8.66 -26.50
C GLU A 216 25.23 10.08 -27.00
N SER A 217 25.20 10.32 -28.31
CA SER A 217 24.95 11.66 -28.86
C SER A 217 23.51 12.12 -28.75
N GLU A 218 23.33 13.43 -28.96
CA GLU A 218 22.02 14.06 -29.12
C GLU A 218 21.31 13.54 -30.36
N GLU A 219 22.02 13.33 -31.47
CA GLU A 219 21.48 12.76 -32.70
C GLU A 219 20.91 11.36 -32.45
N PHE A 220 21.67 10.51 -31.76
CA PHE A 220 21.19 9.18 -31.36
C PHE A 220 19.93 9.27 -30.52
N CYS A 221 19.92 10.08 -29.45
CA CYS A 221 18.75 10.22 -28.58
C CYS A 221 17.54 10.77 -29.34
N SER A 222 17.74 11.73 -30.24
CA SER A 222 16.67 12.30 -31.07
C SER A 222 16.06 11.25 -31.99
N GLU A 223 16.89 10.40 -32.60
CA GLU A 223 16.42 9.30 -33.43
C GLU A 223 15.61 8.27 -32.60
N GLN A 224 16.12 7.88 -31.43
CA GLN A 224 15.41 6.94 -30.56
C GLN A 224 14.06 7.50 -30.09
N LEU A 225 14.02 8.79 -29.72
CA LEU A 225 12.79 9.47 -29.34
C LEU A 225 11.79 9.53 -30.50
N ARG A 226 12.26 9.78 -31.73
CA ARG A 226 11.41 9.76 -32.94
C ARG A 226 10.77 8.39 -33.12
N ILE A 227 11.57 7.33 -33.16
CA ILE A 227 11.08 5.96 -33.40
C ILE A 227 10.01 5.56 -32.37
N ILE A 228 10.28 5.79 -31.08
CA ILE A 228 9.32 5.40 -30.02
C ILE A 228 8.08 6.31 -29.97
N SER A 229 8.21 7.58 -30.39
CA SER A 229 7.09 8.53 -30.39
C SER A 229 6.15 8.34 -31.58
N ASP A 230 6.68 7.91 -32.72
CA ASP A 230 5.91 7.61 -33.93
C ASP A 230 5.17 6.27 -33.82
N TYR A 231 5.55 5.41 -32.87
CA TYR A 231 4.89 4.13 -32.65
C TYR A 231 3.49 4.28 -32.04
N VAL A 232 2.51 3.65 -32.70
CA VAL A 232 1.13 3.57 -32.22
C VAL A 232 0.82 2.13 -31.83
N PRO A 233 0.39 1.86 -30.58
CA PRO A 233 0.00 0.52 -30.15
C PRO A 233 -1.11 -0.11 -31.01
N GLU A 234 -1.14 -1.44 -31.07
CA GLU A 234 -2.16 -2.23 -31.76
C GLU A 234 -3.40 -2.44 -30.88
N SER A 235 -4.58 -2.51 -31.52
CA SER A 235 -5.80 -2.97 -30.87
C SER A 235 -5.89 -4.49 -30.98
N GLU A 236 -6.26 -5.16 -29.89
CA GLU A 236 -6.42 -6.62 -29.85
C GLU A 236 -7.36 -7.16 -30.93
N GLY A 237 -8.53 -6.53 -31.12
CA GLY A 237 -9.50 -6.97 -32.13
C GLY A 237 -8.96 -6.78 -33.55
N GLU A 238 -8.29 -5.65 -33.82
CA GLU A 238 -7.71 -5.39 -35.14
C GLU A 238 -6.62 -6.41 -35.50
N ILE A 239 -5.70 -6.72 -34.57
CA ILE A 239 -4.62 -7.66 -34.85
C ILE A 239 -5.15 -9.09 -35.02
N CYS A 240 -6.10 -9.52 -34.19
CA CYS A 240 -6.73 -10.84 -34.31
C CYS A 240 -7.41 -10.98 -35.68
N LYS A 241 -8.15 -9.95 -36.12
CA LYS A 241 -8.76 -9.90 -37.45
C LYS A 241 -7.72 -9.96 -38.58
N LYS A 242 -6.63 -9.18 -38.49
CA LYS A 242 -5.53 -9.18 -39.50
C LYS A 242 -4.85 -10.56 -39.60
N LEU A 243 -4.80 -11.31 -38.50
CA LEU A 243 -4.18 -12.64 -38.42
C LEU A 243 -5.16 -13.80 -38.67
N GLY A 244 -6.45 -13.52 -38.88
CA GLY A 244 -7.49 -14.56 -39.02
C GLY A 244 -7.60 -15.45 -37.78
N ILE A 245 -7.33 -14.89 -36.60
CA ILE A 245 -7.56 -15.55 -35.31
C ILE A 245 -9.04 -15.35 -35.01
N GLU A 246 -9.79 -16.44 -34.88
CA GLU A 246 -11.19 -16.37 -34.45
C GLU A 246 -11.24 -15.59 -33.14
N GLU A 247 -11.96 -14.46 -33.15
CA GLU A 247 -12.24 -13.72 -31.94
C GLU A 247 -13.00 -14.67 -31.02
N ASN A 248 -12.34 -15.14 -29.95
CA ASN A 248 -13.08 -15.27 -28.71
C ASN A 248 -13.55 -13.85 -28.43
N ASN A 249 -14.81 -13.59 -28.72
CA ASN A 249 -15.45 -12.29 -28.54
C ASN A 249 -15.35 -11.88 -27.06
N GLU A 250 -14.21 -11.31 -26.65
CA GLU A 250 -14.18 -10.37 -25.53
C GLU A 250 -14.76 -9.06 -26.06
N VAL A 251 -16.07 -9.09 -26.28
CA VAL A 251 -16.91 -7.90 -26.13
C VAL A 251 -16.48 -7.25 -24.81
N ASN A 252 -16.46 -5.92 -24.74
CA ASN A 252 -16.39 -5.20 -23.46
C ASN A 252 -17.59 -5.63 -22.59
N CYS A 253 -17.52 -6.81 -22.01
CA CYS A 253 -18.55 -7.42 -21.21
C CYS A 253 -18.46 -6.75 -19.86
N THR A 254 -19.59 -6.23 -19.42
CA THR A 254 -19.73 -5.71 -18.08
C THR A 254 -19.41 -6.87 -17.12
N LEU A 255 -18.24 -6.84 -16.48
CA LEU A 255 -17.76 -7.96 -15.65
C LEU A 255 -18.68 -8.19 -14.44
N TYR A 256 -19.25 -7.10 -13.92
CA TYR A 256 -20.10 -7.10 -12.73
C TYR A 256 -21.25 -6.12 -12.89
N LYS A 257 -22.43 -6.46 -12.36
CA LYS A 257 -23.60 -5.58 -12.32
C LYS A 257 -24.02 -5.34 -10.87
N LYS A 258 -24.54 -4.14 -10.59
CA LYS A 258 -25.05 -3.78 -9.26
C LYS A 258 -26.56 -3.57 -9.31
N TYR A 259 -27.27 -4.24 -8.40
CA TYR A 259 -28.73 -4.24 -8.32
C TYR A 259 -29.24 -3.62 -7.02
N ASN A 260 -30.46 -3.09 -7.06
CA ASN A 260 -31.34 -2.94 -5.91
C ASN A 260 -32.56 -3.85 -6.15
N LEU A 261 -33.03 -4.53 -5.10
CA LEU A 261 -34.31 -5.24 -5.14
C LEU A 261 -35.45 -4.23 -5.07
N ILE A 262 -36.43 -4.36 -5.97
CA ILE A 262 -37.58 -3.44 -6.03
C ILE A 262 -38.78 -4.00 -5.25
N SER A 263 -38.87 -5.33 -5.10
CA SER A 263 -39.93 -6.03 -4.36
C SER A 263 -39.40 -6.88 -3.21
N SER A 264 -40.26 -7.18 -2.23
CA SER A 264 -39.94 -8.07 -1.12
C SER A 264 -39.91 -9.52 -1.60
N TYR A 265 -38.80 -10.19 -1.32
CA TYR A 265 -38.53 -11.57 -1.73
C TYR A 265 -38.61 -12.54 -0.53
N THR A 266 -39.06 -13.78 -0.74
CA THR A 266 -39.36 -14.75 0.35
C THR A 266 -38.82 -16.17 0.13
N ALA A 267 -37.90 -16.40 -0.81
CA ALA A 267 -37.39 -17.74 -1.07
C ALA A 267 -36.11 -18.07 -0.27
N SER A 268 -35.89 -19.37 -0.05
CA SER A 268 -34.87 -19.88 0.88
C SER A 268 -33.48 -19.98 0.25
N ALA A 269 -32.44 -20.07 1.08
CA ALA A 269 -31.07 -20.29 0.61
C ALA A 269 -30.95 -21.56 -0.24
N ASP A 270 -31.59 -22.65 0.18
CA ASP A 270 -31.58 -23.93 -0.53
C ASP A 270 -32.26 -23.84 -1.91
N GLU A 271 -33.36 -23.10 -1.99
CA GLU A 271 -34.09 -22.87 -3.25
C GLU A 271 -33.25 -22.06 -4.23
N MET A 272 -32.60 -20.99 -3.77
CA MET A 272 -31.67 -20.22 -4.62
C MET A 272 -30.46 -21.04 -5.07
N ILE A 273 -29.87 -21.85 -4.17
CA ILE A 273 -28.77 -22.75 -4.52
C ILE A 273 -29.23 -23.73 -5.60
N SER A 274 -30.42 -24.33 -5.45
CA SER A 274 -30.97 -25.28 -6.42
C SER A 274 -31.11 -24.64 -7.79
N ILE A 275 -31.69 -23.44 -7.87
CA ILE A 275 -31.90 -22.71 -9.12
C ILE A 275 -30.56 -22.32 -9.77
N LEU A 276 -29.63 -21.76 -9.00
CA LEU A 276 -28.32 -21.41 -9.55
C LEU A 276 -27.53 -22.65 -9.98
N SER A 277 -27.69 -23.79 -9.30
CA SER A 277 -27.08 -25.06 -9.66
C SER A 277 -27.63 -25.66 -10.97
N GLU A 278 -28.67 -25.09 -11.57
CA GLU A 278 -29.05 -25.37 -12.96
C GLU A 278 -27.96 -24.94 -13.96
N THR A 279 -27.08 -24.03 -13.54
CA THR A 279 -25.90 -23.62 -14.32
C THR A 279 -24.65 -24.38 -13.84
N GLU A 280 -23.86 -24.86 -14.79
CA GLU A 280 -22.66 -25.64 -14.54
C GLU A 280 -21.64 -24.89 -13.67
N VAL A 281 -21.51 -23.58 -13.88
CA VAL A 281 -20.55 -22.76 -13.12
C VAL A 281 -20.90 -22.70 -11.64
N TYR A 282 -22.17 -22.45 -11.28
CA TYR A 282 -22.60 -22.39 -9.89
C TYR A 282 -22.71 -23.79 -9.26
N ARG A 283 -23.14 -24.81 -10.03
CA ARG A 283 -23.13 -26.21 -9.58
C ARG A 283 -21.74 -26.63 -9.12
N ARG A 284 -20.71 -26.34 -9.93
CA ARG A 284 -19.31 -26.63 -9.57
C ARG A 284 -18.80 -25.81 -8.39
N ILE A 285 -19.21 -24.54 -8.27
CA ILE A 285 -18.86 -23.70 -7.11
C ILE A 285 -19.43 -24.33 -5.83
N PHE A 286 -20.73 -24.62 -5.79
CA PHE A 286 -21.37 -25.17 -4.60
C PHE A 286 -20.88 -26.60 -4.29
N GLU A 287 -20.56 -27.41 -5.30
CA GLU A 287 -19.92 -28.72 -5.10
C GLU A 287 -18.53 -28.59 -4.46
N ARG A 288 -17.66 -27.70 -4.97
CA ARG A 288 -16.35 -27.46 -4.35
C ARG A 288 -16.47 -26.96 -2.92
N MET A 289 -17.42 -26.07 -2.68
CA MET A 289 -17.68 -25.52 -1.34
C MET A 289 -18.11 -26.60 -0.36
N ARG A 290 -19.07 -27.44 -0.75
CA ARG A 290 -19.55 -28.58 0.05
C ARG A 290 -18.46 -29.62 0.32
N LEU A 291 -17.53 -29.83 -0.61
CA LEU A 291 -16.40 -30.75 -0.45
C LEU A 291 -15.21 -30.14 0.32
N GLY A 292 -15.29 -28.87 0.73
CA GLY A 292 -14.19 -28.17 1.42
C GLY A 292 -12.99 -27.87 0.51
N GLN A 293 -13.20 -27.82 -0.81
CA GLN A 293 -12.21 -27.55 -1.84
C GLN A 293 -12.34 -26.13 -2.41
N THR A 294 -12.92 -25.23 -1.63
CA THR A 294 -13.26 -23.86 -2.04
C THR A 294 -12.02 -23.06 -2.45
N GLN A 295 -12.10 -22.41 -3.60
CA GLN A 295 -11.11 -21.43 -4.06
C GLN A 295 -11.46 -20.03 -3.56
N GLN A 296 -10.48 -19.11 -3.55
CA GLN A 296 -10.71 -17.73 -3.11
C GLN A 296 -11.82 -17.03 -3.92
N TYR A 297 -11.89 -17.29 -5.22
CA TYR A 297 -12.87 -16.68 -6.12
C TYR A 297 -14.30 -17.21 -5.89
N ASP A 298 -14.45 -18.47 -5.48
CA ASP A 298 -15.75 -19.09 -5.14
C ASP A 298 -16.47 -18.27 -4.05
N TRP A 299 -15.73 -17.89 -3.01
CA TRP A 299 -16.23 -17.03 -1.93
C TRP A 299 -16.70 -15.66 -2.42
N LEU A 300 -15.94 -15.05 -3.34
CA LEU A 300 -16.25 -13.71 -3.85
C LEU A 300 -17.47 -13.73 -4.78
N VAL A 301 -17.62 -14.79 -5.57
CA VAL A 301 -18.78 -14.99 -6.46
C VAL A 301 -20.05 -15.19 -5.64
N VAL A 302 -20.03 -16.09 -4.66
CA VAL A 302 -21.18 -16.29 -3.75
C VAL A 302 -21.51 -15.00 -3.00
N LEU A 303 -20.50 -14.31 -2.43
CA LEU A 303 -20.73 -13.05 -1.74
C LEU A 303 -21.35 -11.99 -2.66
N GLY A 304 -20.76 -11.79 -3.85
CA GLY A 304 -21.27 -10.84 -4.84
C GLY A 304 -22.71 -11.13 -5.24
N THR A 305 -23.03 -12.38 -5.56
CA THR A 305 -24.35 -12.81 -6.03
C THR A 305 -25.43 -12.72 -4.96
N PHE A 306 -25.13 -13.10 -3.72
CA PHE A 306 -26.16 -13.18 -2.67
C PHE A 306 -26.30 -11.91 -1.81
N CYS A 307 -25.30 -11.01 -1.78
CA CYS A 307 -25.38 -9.78 -0.99
C CYS A 307 -26.56 -8.86 -1.36
N CYS A 308 -27.10 -8.94 -2.58
CA CYS A 308 -28.29 -8.17 -2.95
C CYS A 308 -29.58 -8.68 -2.29
N PHE A 309 -29.63 -9.96 -1.90
CA PHE A 309 -30.77 -10.57 -1.22
C PHE A 309 -30.65 -10.51 0.30
N ASP A 310 -29.43 -10.32 0.80
CA ASP A 310 -29.11 -10.60 2.19
C ASP A 310 -28.98 -9.34 3.06
N THR A 311 -30.12 -8.73 3.37
CA THR A 311 -30.20 -7.50 4.19
C THR A 311 -29.72 -7.73 5.63
N CYS A 312 -29.97 -8.92 6.19
CA CYS A 312 -29.70 -9.29 7.58
C CYS A 312 -28.55 -10.30 7.78
N VAL A 313 -27.85 -10.71 6.71
CA VAL A 313 -26.76 -11.72 6.71
C VAL A 313 -27.27 -13.18 6.85
N ASP A 314 -28.57 -13.39 6.86
CA ASP A 314 -29.21 -14.69 7.11
C ASP A 314 -29.03 -15.66 5.93
N ILE A 315 -29.10 -15.17 4.69
CA ILE A 315 -29.01 -16.04 3.49
C ILE A 315 -27.58 -16.55 3.30
N LEU A 316 -26.59 -15.66 3.28
CA LEU A 316 -25.19 -16.02 3.15
C LEU A 316 -24.73 -16.87 4.34
N LYS A 317 -25.20 -16.55 5.55
CA LYS A 317 -24.94 -17.38 6.73
C LYS A 317 -25.48 -18.80 6.53
N SER A 318 -26.74 -18.94 6.12
CA SER A 318 -27.36 -20.25 5.85
C SER A 318 -26.62 -21.02 4.77
N ILE A 319 -26.16 -20.36 3.70
CA ILE A 319 -25.35 -20.96 2.65
C ILE A 319 -24.03 -21.48 3.23
N PHE A 320 -23.29 -20.64 3.95
CA PHE A 320 -21.95 -20.99 4.45
C PHE A 320 -21.96 -21.99 5.62
N GLU A 321 -23.04 -22.05 6.40
CA GLU A 321 -23.24 -23.04 7.47
C GLU A 321 -23.19 -24.48 6.95
N THR A 322 -23.51 -24.70 5.66
CA THR A 322 -23.51 -26.03 5.05
C THR A 322 -22.11 -26.52 4.62
N TYR A 323 -21.04 -25.73 4.80
CA TYR A 323 -19.71 -26.03 4.28
C TYR A 323 -18.68 -26.41 5.36
N PRO A 324 -17.67 -27.24 5.02
CA PRO A 324 -16.58 -27.58 5.93
C PRO A 324 -15.79 -26.35 6.38
N TYR A 325 -15.33 -26.32 7.64
CA TYR A 325 -14.58 -25.22 8.26
C TYR A 325 -15.36 -23.91 8.46
N TYR A 326 -16.70 -23.96 8.46
CA TYR A 326 -17.53 -22.83 8.84
C TYR A 326 -17.22 -22.36 10.28
N ASP A 327 -16.87 -21.08 10.39
CA ASP A 327 -16.76 -20.36 11.65
C ASP A 327 -17.74 -19.19 11.61
N ALA A 328 -18.74 -19.22 12.50
CA ALA A 328 -19.84 -18.26 12.49
C ALA A 328 -19.38 -16.82 12.69
N GLU A 329 -18.40 -16.58 13.58
CA GLU A 329 -17.92 -15.23 13.90
C GLU A 329 -17.11 -14.67 12.73
N ILE A 330 -16.13 -15.43 12.25
CA ILE A 330 -15.27 -15.02 11.13
C ILE A 330 -16.10 -14.80 9.87
N THR A 331 -17.10 -15.66 9.63
CA THR A 331 -17.97 -15.57 8.45
C THR A 331 -18.83 -14.31 8.50
N ILE A 332 -19.49 -14.05 9.64
CA ILE A 332 -20.33 -12.84 9.82
C ILE A 332 -19.49 -11.57 9.71
N ASP A 333 -18.31 -11.52 10.32
CA ASP A 333 -17.42 -10.37 10.25
C ASP A 333 -16.91 -10.10 8.83
N ASN A 334 -16.57 -11.15 8.09
CA ASN A 334 -16.17 -11.02 6.69
C ASN A 334 -17.34 -10.55 5.81
N ILE A 335 -18.53 -11.12 5.96
CA ILE A 335 -19.71 -10.66 5.22
C ILE A 335 -19.97 -9.18 5.49
N ARG A 336 -19.99 -8.74 6.76
CA ARG A 336 -20.17 -7.32 7.12
C ARG A 336 -19.11 -6.41 6.50
N LYS A 337 -17.85 -6.86 6.47
CA LYS A 337 -16.72 -6.08 5.94
C LYS A 337 -16.72 -5.95 4.42
N PHE A 338 -17.30 -6.91 3.72
CA PHE A 338 -17.14 -7.08 2.28
C PHE A 338 -18.44 -7.01 1.47
N LYS A 339 -19.62 -7.13 2.10
CA LYS A 339 -20.91 -7.16 1.38
C LYS A 339 -21.16 -5.97 0.46
N ASP A 340 -20.67 -4.79 0.83
CA ASP A 340 -20.86 -3.56 0.03
C ASP A 340 -19.77 -3.34 -1.03
N LYS A 341 -18.79 -4.26 -1.11
CA LYS A 341 -17.59 -4.14 -1.95
C LYS A 341 -17.56 -5.09 -3.13
N TYR A 342 -18.36 -6.16 -3.10
CA TYR A 342 -18.44 -7.15 -4.17
C TYR A 342 -19.82 -7.11 -4.81
N PHE A 343 -19.86 -7.34 -6.12
CA PHE A 343 -21.06 -7.24 -6.94
C PHE A 343 -21.22 -8.53 -7.75
N PRO A 344 -22.46 -8.92 -8.11
CA PRO A 344 -22.71 -10.08 -8.96
C PRO A 344 -21.93 -10.01 -10.26
N ALA A 345 -21.20 -11.08 -10.57
CA ALA A 345 -20.48 -11.25 -11.82
C ALA A 345 -21.41 -11.71 -12.94
N THR A 346 -21.14 -11.28 -14.18
CA THR A 346 -21.83 -11.79 -15.37
C THR A 346 -21.40 -13.21 -15.71
N PHE A 347 -22.27 -13.96 -16.38
CA PHE A 347 -21.98 -15.33 -16.78
C PHE A 347 -20.78 -15.38 -17.73
N ASN A 348 -20.60 -14.41 -18.63
CA ASN A 348 -19.40 -14.34 -19.46
C ASN A 348 -18.12 -14.38 -18.61
N TYR A 349 -18.03 -13.49 -17.62
CA TYR A 349 -16.87 -13.39 -16.75
C TYR A 349 -16.74 -14.60 -15.82
N LEU A 350 -17.85 -15.16 -15.31
CA LEU A 350 -17.81 -16.35 -14.47
C LEU A 350 -17.27 -17.57 -15.23
N TYR A 351 -17.78 -17.85 -16.43
CA TYR A 351 -17.32 -19.00 -17.22
C TYR A 351 -15.85 -18.84 -17.63
N GLU A 352 -15.42 -17.62 -17.95
CA GLU A 352 -14.01 -17.29 -18.22
C GLU A 352 -13.10 -17.62 -17.02
N ILE A 353 -13.39 -17.09 -15.82
CA ILE A 353 -12.51 -17.28 -14.64
C ILE A 353 -12.48 -18.74 -14.16
N TYR A 354 -13.52 -19.52 -14.44
CA TYR A 354 -13.57 -20.95 -14.13
C TYR A 354 -13.11 -21.85 -15.30
N GLY A 355 -12.76 -21.26 -16.45
CA GLY A 355 -12.29 -21.97 -17.63
C GLY A 355 -13.34 -22.94 -18.20
N LEU A 356 -14.59 -22.50 -18.29
CA LEU A 356 -15.74 -23.24 -18.79
C LEU A 356 -16.25 -22.62 -20.09
N GLU A 357 -16.82 -23.44 -20.96
CA GLU A 357 -17.60 -22.96 -22.11
C GLU A 357 -19.02 -22.60 -21.64
N ILE A 358 -19.54 -21.46 -22.12
CA ILE A 358 -20.89 -21.00 -21.76
C ILE A 358 -21.93 -22.01 -22.26
N GLU A 359 -22.85 -22.41 -21.39
CA GLU A 359 -23.91 -23.37 -21.71
C GLU A 359 -24.96 -22.79 -22.66
N ASP A 360 -25.54 -23.66 -23.49
CA ASP A 360 -26.65 -23.32 -24.38
C ASP A 360 -27.84 -22.74 -23.57
N GLY A 361 -28.28 -21.54 -23.95
CA GLY A 361 -29.41 -20.85 -23.31
C GLY A 361 -29.04 -19.95 -22.12
N ILE A 362 -27.77 -19.84 -21.76
CA ILE A 362 -27.28 -18.83 -20.81
C ILE A 362 -26.96 -17.53 -21.53
N ASP A 363 -27.58 -16.44 -21.10
CA ASP A 363 -27.23 -15.09 -21.56
C ASP A 363 -25.93 -14.63 -20.88
N GLU A 364 -24.87 -14.51 -21.67
CA GLU A 364 -23.53 -14.12 -21.24
C GLU A 364 -23.50 -12.78 -20.47
N ASN A 365 -24.44 -11.87 -20.76
CA ASN A 365 -24.51 -10.56 -20.13
C ASN A 365 -25.32 -10.57 -18.83
N LYS A 366 -26.06 -11.65 -18.52
CA LYS A 366 -26.79 -11.79 -17.26
C LYS A 366 -25.87 -12.25 -16.14
N THR A 367 -26.26 -11.99 -14.91
CA THR A 367 -25.61 -12.46 -13.68
C THR A 367 -26.43 -13.56 -13.02
N GLY A 368 -25.88 -14.19 -11.98
CA GLY A 368 -26.67 -15.10 -11.14
C GLY A 368 -27.90 -14.42 -10.50
N VAL A 369 -27.86 -13.10 -10.30
CA VAL A 369 -29.01 -12.33 -9.78
C VAL A 369 -30.10 -12.19 -10.83
N ASP A 370 -29.74 -11.90 -12.08
CA ASP A 370 -30.71 -11.87 -13.19
C ASP A 370 -31.33 -13.27 -13.37
N TYR A 371 -30.52 -14.33 -13.27
CA TYR A 371 -30.98 -15.71 -13.39
C TYR A 371 -31.99 -16.08 -12.31
N LEU A 372 -31.72 -15.69 -11.06
CA LEU A 372 -32.65 -15.86 -9.95
C LEU A 372 -33.92 -15.04 -10.16
N ALA A 373 -33.81 -13.79 -10.61
CA ALA A 373 -34.96 -12.92 -10.88
C ALA A 373 -35.90 -13.51 -11.93
N ASP A 374 -35.35 -14.05 -13.02
CA ASP A 374 -36.12 -14.70 -14.08
C ASP A 374 -36.87 -15.95 -13.58
N ARG A 375 -36.26 -16.75 -12.69
CA ARG A 375 -36.83 -18.03 -12.21
C ARG A 375 -37.80 -17.87 -11.06
N LEU A 376 -37.55 -16.88 -10.21
CA LEU A 376 -38.36 -16.60 -9.01
C LEU A 376 -39.36 -15.46 -9.23
N ASN A 377 -39.38 -14.87 -10.43
CA ASN A 377 -40.32 -13.85 -10.87
C ASN A 377 -40.40 -12.62 -9.94
N PHE A 378 -39.25 -11.99 -9.69
CA PHE A 378 -39.16 -10.75 -8.90
C PHE A 378 -38.38 -9.64 -9.63
N ASP A 379 -38.65 -8.38 -9.26
CA ASP A 379 -38.11 -7.21 -9.96
C ASP A 379 -36.76 -6.72 -9.38
N ILE A 380 -35.82 -6.43 -10.28
CA ILE A 380 -34.49 -5.90 -9.98
C ILE A 380 -34.23 -4.58 -10.73
N GLY A 381 -33.60 -3.60 -10.07
CA GLY A 381 -33.22 -2.33 -10.67
C GLY A 381 -31.70 -2.13 -10.72
N LEU A 382 -31.16 -1.68 -11.86
CA LEU A 382 -29.74 -1.36 -12.02
C LEU A 382 -29.38 -0.01 -11.36
N LYS A 383 -28.22 0.06 -10.70
CA LYS A 383 -27.74 1.30 -10.03
C LYS A 383 -26.61 1.95 -10.84
N GLU A 384 -26.83 3.12 -11.44
CA GLU A 384 -25.76 3.92 -12.05
C GLU A 384 -24.83 4.58 -11.00
N ARG A 385 -23.61 4.90 -11.46
CA ARG A 385 -22.38 5.26 -10.73
C ARG A 385 -22.57 6.08 -9.44
N PHE A 386 -21.87 5.66 -8.38
CA PHE A 386 -21.58 6.51 -7.23
C PHE A 386 -20.56 7.59 -7.61
N ASN A 387 -21.00 8.84 -7.74
CA ASN A 387 -20.13 9.99 -7.50
C ASN A 387 -20.09 10.23 -6.00
N VAL A 388 -19.09 9.69 -5.30
CA VAL A 388 -18.86 10.04 -3.88
C VAL A 388 -18.25 11.45 -3.86
N ASN A 389 -19.05 12.44 -3.49
CA ASN A 389 -18.60 13.81 -3.32
C ASN A 389 -17.84 13.95 -1.98
N GLU A 390 -16.56 14.31 -2.01
CA GLU A 390 -15.72 14.55 -0.82
C GLU A 390 -16.32 15.56 0.17
N ASN A 391 -17.20 16.48 -0.30
CA ASN A 391 -17.88 17.45 0.54
C ASN A 391 -18.99 16.83 1.38
N LEU A 392 -19.66 15.79 0.88
CA LEU A 392 -20.69 15.06 1.64
C LEU A 392 -20.08 14.19 2.75
N CYS A 393 -18.87 13.66 2.55
CA CYS A 393 -18.22 12.80 3.55
C CYS A 393 -17.71 13.59 4.77
N VAL A 394 -17.25 14.83 4.57
CA VAL A 394 -16.74 15.68 5.67
C VAL A 394 -17.86 16.40 6.40
N SER A 395 -19.03 16.63 5.80
CA SER A 395 -20.16 17.24 6.52
C SER A 395 -20.95 16.25 7.39
N ASP A 396 -20.71 14.94 7.24
CA ASP A 396 -21.41 13.90 8.00
C ASP A 396 -20.63 13.51 9.26
N TYR A 397 -21.10 14.01 10.40
CA TYR A 397 -20.54 13.74 11.72
C TYR A 397 -20.54 12.26 12.11
N ASN A 398 -21.41 11.43 11.54
CA ASN A 398 -21.36 9.98 11.80
C ASN A 398 -20.12 9.33 11.18
N ASN A 399 -19.69 9.83 10.02
CA ASN A 399 -18.44 9.38 9.41
C ASN A 399 -17.25 9.84 10.24
N ILE A 400 -17.29 11.05 10.82
CA ILE A 400 -16.25 11.53 11.74
C ILE A 400 -16.15 10.67 12.99
N VAL A 401 -17.30 10.33 13.62
CA VAL A 401 -17.34 9.41 14.77
C VAL A 401 -16.73 8.06 14.41
N SER A 402 -17.10 7.50 13.25
CA SER A 402 -16.56 6.21 12.78
C SER A 402 -15.06 6.26 12.54
N LYS A 403 -14.57 7.34 11.92
CA LYS A 403 -13.13 7.61 11.69
C LYS A 403 -12.34 7.72 12.99
N GLU A 404 -12.87 8.47 13.96
CA GLU A 404 -12.22 8.65 15.25
C GLU A 404 -12.25 7.38 16.11
N LEU A 405 -13.33 6.59 16.05
CA LEU A 405 -13.40 5.28 16.72
C LEU A 405 -12.33 4.32 16.21
N ASP A 406 -12.12 4.24 14.89
CA ASP A 406 -11.06 3.41 14.32
C ASP A 406 -9.66 3.95 14.66
N TYR A 407 -9.47 5.26 14.54
CA TYR A 407 -8.20 5.91 14.88
C TYR A 407 -7.83 5.70 16.36
N LEU A 408 -8.78 5.88 17.28
CA LEU A 408 -8.60 5.66 18.72
C LEU A 408 -8.12 4.24 19.01
N LYS A 409 -8.76 3.22 18.42
CA LYS A 409 -8.36 1.82 18.61
C LYS A 409 -6.93 1.54 18.16
N GLN A 410 -6.48 2.23 17.11
CA GLN A 410 -5.16 2.02 16.51
C GLN A 410 -4.05 2.83 17.18
N ASN A 411 -4.33 4.05 17.67
CA ASN A 411 -3.30 5.03 18.02
C ASN A 411 -3.22 5.38 19.52
N ASP A 412 -4.31 5.29 20.29
CA ASP A 412 -4.25 5.61 21.71
C ASP A 412 -3.43 4.57 22.49
N GLU A 413 -2.68 5.02 23.51
CA GLU A 413 -1.87 4.13 24.34
C GLU A 413 -2.75 3.21 25.20
N VAL A 414 -3.83 3.72 25.75
CA VAL A 414 -4.85 2.91 26.43
C VAL A 414 -6.18 3.22 25.77
N ILE A 415 -6.88 2.19 25.32
CA ILE A 415 -8.26 2.35 24.83
C ILE A 415 -9.16 2.51 26.04
N SER A 416 -9.58 3.75 26.32
CA SER A 416 -10.54 4.04 27.37
C SER A 416 -11.88 3.36 27.05
N VAL A 417 -12.33 2.49 27.95
CA VAL A 417 -13.60 1.76 27.83
C VAL A 417 -14.76 2.75 27.88
N MET A 418 -14.67 3.72 28.80
CA MET A 418 -15.70 4.74 28.97
C MET A 418 -15.84 5.61 27.71
N LEU A 419 -14.72 6.03 27.12
CA LEU A 419 -14.70 6.84 25.90
C LEU A 419 -15.29 6.09 24.71
N VAL A 420 -14.87 4.85 24.47
CA VAL A 420 -15.39 4.03 23.36
C VAL A 420 -16.88 3.78 23.51
N ASN A 421 -17.35 3.43 24.72
CA ASN A 421 -18.77 3.22 24.98
C ASN A 421 -19.58 4.51 24.76
N LYS A 422 -19.04 5.67 25.17
CA LYS A 422 -19.69 6.96 24.94
C LYS A 422 -19.78 7.30 23.45
N MET A 423 -18.72 7.06 22.68
CA MET A 423 -18.69 7.32 21.24
C MET A 423 -19.59 6.37 20.45
N ASN A 424 -19.64 5.08 20.80
CA ASN A 424 -20.54 4.10 20.18
C ASN A 424 -22.02 4.42 20.41
N ASN A 425 -22.33 5.09 21.53
CA ASN A 425 -23.70 5.44 21.93
C ASN A 425 -23.98 6.95 21.86
N ILE A 426 -23.22 7.69 21.04
CA ILE A 426 -23.40 9.13 20.92
C ILE A 426 -24.79 9.46 20.34
N ARG A 427 -25.56 10.29 21.05
CA ARG A 427 -26.91 10.63 20.61
C ARG A 427 -26.87 11.64 19.47
N LYS A 428 -27.86 11.58 18.58
CA LYS A 428 -28.03 12.55 17.48
C LYS A 428 -28.06 14.00 18.01
N THR A 429 -28.69 14.24 19.16
CA THR A 429 -28.73 15.57 19.79
C THR A 429 -27.35 16.07 20.24
N GLU A 430 -26.43 15.17 20.62
CA GLU A 430 -25.06 15.54 20.95
C GLU A 430 -24.25 15.87 19.69
N LEU A 431 -24.44 15.12 18.61
CA LEU A 431 -23.84 15.43 17.31
C LEU A 431 -24.34 16.76 16.74
N THR A 432 -25.63 17.05 16.88
CA THR A 432 -26.21 18.35 16.48
C THR A 432 -25.55 19.50 17.24
N LYS A 433 -25.33 19.37 18.55
CA LYS A 433 -24.62 20.39 19.34
C LYS A 433 -23.18 20.61 18.88
N ILE A 434 -22.45 19.52 18.59
CA ILE A 434 -21.09 19.63 18.05
C ILE A 434 -21.12 20.34 16.69
N SER A 435 -22.10 20.01 15.84
CA SER A 435 -22.27 20.63 14.53
C SER A 435 -22.60 22.12 14.60
N GLU A 436 -23.51 22.50 15.50
CA GLU A 436 -23.88 23.90 15.74
C GLU A 436 -22.67 24.69 16.25
N PHE A 437 -21.90 24.10 17.18
CA PHE A 437 -20.70 24.74 17.71
C PHE A 437 -19.60 24.90 16.66
N ALA A 438 -19.37 23.88 15.83
CA ALA A 438 -18.46 23.98 14.69
C ALA A 438 -18.92 25.05 13.68
N GLN A 439 -20.22 25.15 13.43
CA GLN A 439 -20.77 26.18 12.53
C GLN A 439 -20.62 27.58 13.12
N GLU A 440 -20.83 27.74 14.42
CA GLU A 440 -20.63 29.00 15.13
C GLU A 440 -19.17 29.46 15.06
N ILE A 441 -18.21 28.55 15.28
CA ILE A 441 -16.78 28.83 15.10
C ILE A 441 -16.53 29.36 13.68
N LYS A 442 -17.09 28.70 12.67
CA LYS A 442 -16.88 29.10 11.26
C LYS A 442 -17.43 30.48 10.94
N GLU A 443 -18.63 30.79 11.44
CA GLU A 443 -19.33 32.03 11.11
C GLU A 443 -18.88 33.23 11.93
N LYS A 444 -18.62 33.04 13.24
CA LYS A 444 -18.40 34.12 14.20
C LYS A 444 -16.97 34.19 14.75
N GLY A 445 -16.14 33.17 14.50
CA GLY A 445 -14.83 33.04 15.16
C GLY A 445 -14.95 32.60 16.62
N CYS A 446 -13.84 32.68 17.35
CA CYS A 446 -13.79 32.25 18.76
C CYS A 446 -14.40 33.34 19.67
N VAL A 447 -15.68 33.21 20.03
CA VAL A 447 -16.41 34.21 20.84
C VAL A 447 -16.14 34.06 22.35
N GLU A 448 -15.75 32.87 22.82
CA GLU A 448 -15.51 32.57 24.25
C GLU A 448 -14.05 32.13 24.51
N LYS A 449 -13.53 32.43 25.70
CA LYS A 449 -12.24 31.89 26.16
C LYS A 449 -12.39 30.38 26.37
N ILE A 450 -11.50 29.59 25.76
CA ILE A 450 -11.40 28.16 26.05
C ILE A 450 -11.00 28.01 27.52
N THR A 451 -11.90 27.49 28.34
CA THR A 451 -11.69 27.32 29.78
C THR A 451 -11.26 25.89 30.11
N ASN A 452 -10.61 25.72 31.26
CA ASN A 452 -10.19 24.40 31.75
C ASN A 452 -11.36 23.40 31.90
N SER A 453 -12.59 23.87 32.09
CA SER A 453 -13.78 23.00 32.17
C SER A 453 -14.19 22.39 30.81
N PHE A 454 -13.78 23.02 29.71
CA PHE A 454 -14.00 22.55 28.35
C PHE A 454 -12.90 21.59 27.87
N LEU A 455 -11.67 21.74 28.38
CA LEU A 455 -10.51 20.90 28.06
C LEU A 455 -10.53 19.59 28.84
N LYS A 456 -11.17 18.56 28.29
CA LYS A 456 -11.20 17.21 28.90
C LYS A 456 -10.29 16.25 28.13
N PHE A 457 -9.25 15.77 28.79
CA PHE A 457 -8.26 14.87 28.22
C PHE A 457 -7.62 13.97 29.29
N THR A 458 -6.97 12.91 28.82
CA THR A 458 -6.17 11.99 29.64
C THR A 458 -4.75 11.91 29.08
N VAL A 459 -3.75 11.96 29.96
CA VAL A 459 -2.34 11.79 29.60
C VAL A 459 -1.85 10.40 30.04
N TYR A 460 -1.27 9.67 29.10
CA TYR A 460 -0.64 8.37 29.33
C TYR A 460 0.87 8.51 29.19
N SER A 461 1.62 8.12 30.22
CA SER A 461 3.08 8.12 30.19
C SER A 461 3.61 6.73 29.80
N ARG A 462 4.22 6.66 28.61
CA ARG A 462 4.86 5.46 28.08
C ARG A 462 6.33 5.43 28.47
N LEU A 463 6.74 4.35 29.13
CA LEU A 463 8.15 4.04 29.38
C LEU A 463 8.74 3.34 28.15
N GLU A 464 9.80 3.92 27.61
CA GLU A 464 10.66 3.36 26.57
C GLU A 464 12.02 3.00 27.17
N LYS A 465 12.84 2.29 26.40
CA LYS A 465 14.23 1.98 26.81
C LYS A 465 15.00 3.23 27.18
N ASN A 466 16.03 3.04 28.02
CA ASN A 466 16.90 4.09 28.55
C ASN A 466 16.13 5.15 29.36
N ASP A 467 15.11 4.71 30.11
CA ASP A 467 14.28 5.54 30.98
C ASP A 467 13.58 6.72 30.28
N ARG A 468 13.42 6.63 28.95
CA ARG A 468 12.73 7.68 28.18
C ARG A 468 11.23 7.59 28.44
N ILE A 469 10.64 8.69 28.91
CA ILE A 469 9.19 8.81 29.10
C ILE A 469 8.59 9.59 27.94
N ARG A 470 7.54 9.05 27.32
CA ARG A 470 6.75 9.73 26.29
C ARG A 470 5.33 9.94 26.77
N ASN A 471 4.87 11.19 26.77
CA ASN A 471 3.51 11.53 27.14
C ASN A 471 2.61 11.53 25.90
N LEU A 472 1.54 10.74 25.93
CA LEU A 472 0.53 10.65 24.88
C LEU A 472 -0.83 11.08 25.43
N VAL A 473 -1.62 11.75 24.59
CA VAL A 473 -2.86 12.42 24.98
C VAL A 473 -4.04 11.77 24.28
N SER A 474 -5.10 11.47 25.05
CA SER A 474 -6.40 11.11 24.51
C SER A 474 -7.43 12.17 24.88
N LEU A 475 -8.15 12.67 23.88
CA LEU A 475 -9.24 13.63 24.08
C LEU A 475 -10.55 12.92 24.39
N ASP A 476 -11.43 13.60 25.11
CA ASP A 476 -12.80 13.17 25.29
C ASP A 476 -13.60 13.17 23.97
N SER A 477 -14.79 12.56 23.99
CA SER A 477 -15.60 12.35 22.79
C SER A 477 -15.95 13.65 22.06
N PHE A 478 -16.26 14.72 22.80
CA PHE A 478 -16.68 15.99 22.20
C PHE A 478 -15.53 16.67 21.46
N ASN A 479 -14.41 16.89 22.16
CA ASN A 479 -13.26 17.58 21.59
C ASN A 479 -12.62 16.79 20.44
N ARG A 480 -12.60 15.46 20.54
CA ARG A 480 -12.09 14.57 19.50
C ARG A 480 -12.84 14.73 18.17
N ILE A 481 -14.18 14.72 18.21
CA ILE A 481 -15.02 14.88 17.01
C ILE A 481 -14.90 16.31 16.47
N LEU A 482 -15.00 17.31 17.36
CA LEU A 482 -14.96 18.72 16.97
C LEU A 482 -13.64 19.11 16.30
N THR A 483 -12.50 18.84 16.95
CA THR A 483 -11.17 19.22 16.43
C THR A 483 -10.85 18.50 15.13
N THR A 484 -11.27 17.25 14.99
CA THR A 484 -11.10 16.46 13.75
C THR A 484 -11.98 16.98 12.62
N GLN A 485 -13.22 17.38 12.89
CA GLN A 485 -14.05 18.03 11.88
C GLN A 485 -13.39 19.32 11.39
N LEU A 486 -13.02 20.19 12.32
CA LEU A 486 -12.46 21.51 12.03
C LEU A 486 -11.15 21.42 11.25
N VAL A 487 -10.24 20.53 11.65
CA VAL A 487 -8.95 20.37 10.96
C VAL A 487 -9.12 19.77 9.56
N LEU A 488 -10.13 18.93 9.32
CA LEU A 488 -10.41 18.38 7.99
C LEU A 488 -10.99 19.46 7.05
N GLU A 489 -11.85 20.34 7.58
CA GLU A 489 -12.32 21.52 6.84
C GLU A 489 -11.15 22.47 6.53
N LEU A 490 -10.28 22.74 7.51
CA LEU A 490 -9.08 23.57 7.33
C LEU A 490 -8.12 22.97 6.29
N ALA A 491 -7.86 21.66 6.36
CA ALA A 491 -6.96 20.98 5.42
C ALA A 491 -7.48 21.04 3.98
N LYS A 492 -8.80 21.08 3.75
CA LYS A 492 -9.36 21.28 2.40
C LYS A 492 -9.06 22.67 1.83
N GLU A 493 -9.00 23.69 2.68
CA GLU A 493 -8.66 25.06 2.25
C GLU A 493 -7.15 25.26 2.08
N ILE A 494 -6.32 24.62 2.92
CA ILE A 494 -4.86 24.74 2.85
C ILE A 494 -4.27 23.75 1.84
N GLN A 495 -4.28 22.47 2.19
CA GLN A 495 -3.83 21.36 1.35
C GLN A 495 -4.26 20.02 1.98
N CYS A 496 -4.90 19.15 1.18
CA CYS A 496 -5.29 17.81 1.63
C CYS A 496 -4.20 16.75 1.40
N LYS A 497 -3.12 17.12 0.71
CA LYS A 497 -1.93 16.32 0.45
C LYS A 497 -0.70 17.16 0.75
N TRP A 498 0.28 16.53 1.36
CA TRP A 498 1.59 17.11 1.66
C TRP A 498 2.70 16.15 1.21
N ASN A 499 3.92 16.64 1.14
CA ASN A 499 5.08 15.89 0.68
C ASN A 499 5.65 15.01 1.80
N SER A 500 4.89 13.98 2.16
CA SER A 500 5.25 12.95 3.14
C SER A 500 4.44 11.68 2.90
N TYR A 501 4.93 10.53 3.33
CA TYR A 501 4.13 9.29 3.31
C TYR A 501 3.24 9.17 4.56
N SER A 502 3.52 9.95 5.61
CA SER A 502 2.81 9.91 6.89
C SER A 502 1.47 10.66 6.86
N TYR A 503 0.51 10.14 7.63
CA TYR A 503 -0.77 10.75 7.96
C TYR A 503 -1.60 11.30 6.78
N GLN A 504 -1.39 10.83 5.55
CA GLN A 504 -2.19 11.21 4.38
C GLN A 504 -3.69 11.02 4.64
N ILE A 505 -4.48 12.08 4.45
CA ILE A 505 -5.91 12.12 4.81
C ILE A 505 -6.73 11.25 3.85
N SER A 506 -7.59 10.40 4.40
CA SER A 506 -8.50 9.55 3.63
C SER A 506 -9.92 10.12 3.61
N LEU A 507 -10.16 11.18 2.83
CA LEU A 507 -11.46 11.90 2.83
C LEU A 507 -12.66 11.00 2.47
N LEU A 508 -12.49 10.12 1.49
CA LEU A 508 -13.57 9.26 0.95
C LEU A 508 -13.84 7.99 1.78
N ASN A 509 -12.91 7.58 2.63
CA ASN A 509 -13.07 6.36 3.43
C ASN A 509 -13.95 6.66 4.65
N LYS A 510 -15.08 5.96 4.79
CA LYS A 510 -16.01 6.19 5.91
C LYS A 510 -15.46 5.81 7.29
N ALA A 511 -14.45 4.94 7.36
CA ALA A 511 -13.97 4.35 8.61
C ALA A 511 -12.55 4.75 8.98
N ASN A 512 -11.68 5.05 8.02
CA ASN A 512 -10.28 5.39 8.30
C ASN A 512 -10.05 6.89 8.12
N LEU A 513 -9.39 7.52 9.10
CA LEU A 513 -9.02 8.92 8.98
C LEU A 513 -7.80 9.13 8.08
N PHE A 514 -6.81 8.24 8.20
CA PHE A 514 -5.56 8.27 7.46
C PHE A 514 -5.40 7.03 6.59
N TYR A 515 -4.50 7.09 5.62
CA TYR A 515 -4.04 5.87 4.95
C TYR A 515 -3.39 4.89 5.95
N PRO A 516 -3.54 3.57 5.74
CA PRO A 516 -3.01 2.58 6.68
C PRO A 516 -1.51 2.75 6.90
N TRP A 517 -1.12 2.90 8.16
CA TRP A 517 0.26 3.13 8.59
C TRP A 517 1.26 2.16 7.94
N TYR A 518 0.97 0.86 7.95
CA TYR A 518 1.86 -0.16 7.42
C TYR A 518 2.11 0.01 5.92
N SER A 519 1.08 0.36 5.16
CA SER A 519 1.18 0.61 3.73
C SER A 519 1.95 1.90 3.45
N SER A 520 1.67 2.97 4.19
CA SER A 520 2.38 4.26 4.08
C SER A 520 3.87 4.13 4.40
N TRP A 521 4.21 3.48 5.52
CA TRP A 521 5.60 3.24 5.91
C TRP A 521 6.32 2.37 4.89
N LYS A 522 5.68 1.29 4.43
CA LYS A 522 6.24 0.43 3.39
C LYS A 522 6.57 1.23 2.12
N ARG A 523 5.67 2.11 1.68
CA ARG A 523 5.90 2.97 0.51
C ARG A 523 7.10 3.90 0.69
N PHE A 524 7.24 4.51 1.86
CA PHE A 524 8.42 5.34 2.19
C PHE A 524 9.73 4.54 2.07
N ILE A 525 9.78 3.37 2.70
CA ILE A 525 10.97 2.49 2.65
C ILE A 525 11.24 1.97 1.24
N ASP A 526 10.20 1.57 0.50
CA ASP A 526 10.36 1.01 -0.85
C ASP A 526 10.90 2.06 -1.83
N GLN A 527 10.66 3.36 -1.61
CA GLN A 527 11.27 4.43 -2.41
C GLN A 527 12.75 4.61 -2.10
N ILE A 528 13.14 4.53 -0.83
CA ILE A 528 14.57 4.55 -0.45
C ILE A 528 15.29 3.34 -1.04
N LYS A 529 14.65 2.15 -1.03
CA LYS A 529 15.22 0.93 -1.64
C LYS A 529 15.55 1.08 -3.12
N VAL A 530 14.80 1.87 -3.89
CA VAL A 530 15.10 2.12 -5.31
C VAL A 530 16.56 2.53 -5.49
N TYR A 531 17.02 3.50 -4.69
CA TYR A 531 18.39 4.02 -4.77
C TYR A 531 19.42 3.07 -4.19
N LEU A 532 19.06 2.35 -3.10
CA LEU A 532 20.01 1.46 -2.44
C LEU A 532 20.23 0.14 -3.20
N ASP A 533 19.19 -0.38 -3.87
CA ASP A 533 19.23 -1.70 -4.52
C ASP A 533 19.55 -1.66 -6.02
N LEU A 534 19.39 -0.51 -6.69
CA LEU A 534 19.70 -0.39 -8.12
C LEU A 534 21.15 0.09 -8.34
N PRO A 535 21.97 -0.68 -9.09
CA PRO A 535 23.39 -0.36 -9.26
C PRO A 535 23.67 1.01 -9.87
N PHE A 536 22.82 1.50 -10.77
CA PHE A 536 23.04 2.77 -11.46
C PHE A 536 22.77 4.02 -10.59
N PHE A 537 22.35 3.86 -9.33
CA PHE A 537 22.34 4.91 -8.32
C PHE A 537 23.52 4.83 -7.35
N SER A 538 24.50 3.94 -7.58
CA SER A 538 25.62 3.69 -6.67
C SER A 538 26.49 4.92 -6.36
N ASN A 539 26.50 5.89 -7.28
CA ASN A 539 27.28 7.12 -7.18
C ASN A 539 26.51 8.27 -6.53
N ASN A 540 25.22 8.09 -6.24
CA ASN A 540 24.43 9.08 -5.52
C ASN A 540 24.85 9.13 -4.05
N TYR A 541 24.51 10.23 -3.38
CA TYR A 541 24.79 10.53 -1.99
C TYR A 541 23.49 10.50 -1.19
N VAL A 542 23.53 9.96 0.01
CA VAL A 542 22.37 9.86 0.90
C VAL A 542 22.61 10.56 2.24
N VAL A 543 21.59 11.30 2.66
CA VAL A 543 21.54 12.03 3.92
C VAL A 543 20.27 11.65 4.67
N TYR A 544 20.37 11.49 5.98
CA TYR A 544 19.24 11.24 6.86
C TYR A 544 19.17 12.30 7.97
N ILE A 545 17.99 12.82 8.23
CA ILE A 545 17.71 13.81 9.27
C ILE A 545 16.53 13.31 10.11
N ASP A 546 16.70 13.35 11.44
CA ASP A 546 15.68 13.05 12.45
C ASP A 546 15.49 14.29 13.34
N LEU A 547 14.25 14.68 13.62
CA LEU A 547 13.94 15.83 14.46
C LEU A 547 13.78 15.43 15.92
N LYS A 548 14.53 16.08 16.81
CA LYS A 548 14.52 15.80 18.24
C LYS A 548 13.24 16.36 18.88
N HIS A 549 12.46 15.47 19.49
CA HIS A 549 11.19 15.82 20.15
C HIS A 549 10.25 16.65 19.25
N CYS A 550 10.10 16.26 17.98
CA CYS A 550 9.37 17.02 16.95
C CYS A 550 8.05 17.63 17.46
N TYR A 551 7.15 16.79 17.98
CA TYR A 551 5.84 17.22 18.50
C TYR A 551 5.91 18.27 19.62
N GLU A 552 6.96 18.26 20.44
CA GLU A 552 7.10 19.19 21.56
C GLU A 552 7.59 20.57 21.13
N ASN A 553 8.07 20.73 19.89
CA ASN A 553 8.72 21.93 19.38
C ASN A 553 7.93 22.64 18.25
N ILE A 554 6.78 22.10 17.86
CA ILE A 554 5.93 22.69 16.81
C ILE A 554 5.22 23.95 17.34
N ASP A 555 5.46 25.11 16.72
CA ASP A 555 4.74 26.36 17.02
C ASP A 555 3.67 26.66 15.97
N ILE A 556 2.43 26.23 16.20
CA ILE A 556 1.32 26.42 15.26
C ILE A 556 1.04 27.92 14.99
N LEU A 557 1.27 28.80 15.97
CA LEU A 557 0.99 30.24 15.80
C LEU A 557 1.84 30.87 14.69
N ASN A 558 3.08 30.40 14.50
CA ASN A 558 3.92 30.88 13.40
C ASN A 558 3.29 30.55 12.04
N ILE A 559 2.68 29.37 11.92
CA ILE A 559 2.05 28.92 10.67
C ILE A 559 0.72 29.58 10.41
N TYR A 560 -0.09 29.79 11.45
CA TYR A 560 -1.31 30.57 11.32
C TYR A 560 -1.02 31.94 10.72
N ARG A 561 0.05 32.62 11.18
CA ARG A 561 0.43 33.95 10.67
C ARG A 561 0.76 33.96 9.18
N GLU A 562 1.27 32.85 8.65
CA GLU A 562 1.59 32.71 7.24
C GLU A 562 0.35 32.41 6.38
N TYR A 563 -0.50 31.47 6.81
CA TYR A 563 -1.67 31.06 6.03
C TYR A 563 -2.90 31.96 6.20
N LYS A 564 -2.98 32.80 7.23
CA LYS A 564 -4.17 33.63 7.49
C LYS A 564 -4.60 34.48 6.29
N MET A 565 -3.65 34.90 5.44
CA MET A 565 -3.95 35.73 4.27
C MET A 565 -4.43 34.91 3.06
N SER A 566 -4.15 33.60 3.02
CA SER A 566 -4.45 32.73 1.88
C SER A 566 -5.70 31.85 2.07
N ILE A 567 -6.30 31.86 3.25
CA ILE A 567 -7.51 31.07 3.58
C ILE A 567 -8.73 31.98 3.73
N SER A 568 -9.93 31.39 3.59
CA SER A 568 -11.19 32.13 3.70
C SER A 568 -11.39 32.68 5.11
N ASP A 569 -12.34 33.62 5.31
CA ASP A 569 -12.70 34.10 6.65
C ASP A 569 -13.10 32.92 7.57
N LYS A 570 -13.83 31.94 7.02
CA LYS A 570 -14.20 30.71 7.74
C LYS A 570 -12.96 29.88 8.08
N GLY A 571 -12.06 29.67 7.13
CA GLY A 571 -10.79 28.99 7.35
C GLY A 571 -9.93 29.66 8.41
N ARG A 572 -9.87 31.00 8.43
CA ARG A 572 -9.16 31.78 9.47
C ARG A 572 -9.76 31.55 10.84
N ASN A 573 -11.09 31.64 10.95
CA ASN A 573 -11.80 31.40 12.21
C ASN A 573 -11.54 29.99 12.76
N ILE A 574 -11.58 28.97 11.88
CA ILE A 574 -11.26 27.59 12.23
C ILE A 574 -9.81 27.48 12.73
N PHE A 575 -8.87 28.07 11.99
CA PHE A 575 -7.45 27.96 12.33
C PHE A 575 -7.14 28.67 13.65
N GLU A 576 -7.69 29.86 13.87
CA GLU A 576 -7.55 30.58 15.13
C GLU A 576 -8.11 29.78 16.32
N TYR A 577 -9.29 29.16 16.16
CA TYR A 577 -9.84 28.26 17.18
C TYR A 577 -8.90 27.08 17.47
N LEU A 578 -8.39 26.39 16.45
CA LEU A 578 -7.48 25.26 16.63
C LEU A 578 -6.15 25.68 17.28
N CYS A 579 -5.64 26.87 16.97
CA CYS A 579 -4.45 27.44 17.64
C CYS A 579 -4.72 27.67 19.13
N ASN A 580 -5.81 28.37 19.44
CA ASN A 580 -6.18 28.67 20.83
C ASN A 580 -6.45 27.39 21.63
N TYR A 581 -7.14 26.42 21.03
CA TYR A 581 -7.40 25.12 21.65
C TYR A 581 -6.12 24.37 21.95
N ASN A 582 -5.20 24.31 20.97
CA ASN A 582 -3.92 23.64 21.15
C ASN A 582 -3.06 24.33 22.21
N ASP A 583 -3.00 25.67 22.20
CA ASP A 583 -2.22 26.44 23.16
C ASP A 583 -2.68 26.15 24.60
N GLU A 584 -3.99 26.20 24.88
CA GLU A 584 -4.51 25.92 26.21
C GLU A 584 -4.33 24.45 26.62
N LEU A 585 -4.47 23.52 25.68
CA LEU A 585 -4.19 22.10 25.91
C LEU A 585 -2.71 21.86 26.25
N MET A 586 -1.78 22.47 25.50
CA MET A 586 -0.35 22.33 25.75
C MET A 586 0.07 22.96 27.07
N LYS A 587 -0.47 24.14 27.42
CA LYS A 587 -0.27 24.75 28.74
C LYS A 587 -0.72 23.83 29.86
N SER A 588 -1.85 23.14 29.67
CA SER A 588 -2.37 22.18 30.65
C SER A 588 -1.50 20.92 30.79
N ILE A 589 -0.83 20.49 29.71
CA ILE A 589 0.05 19.30 29.70
C ILE A 589 1.47 19.63 30.20
N LYS A 590 1.99 20.82 29.87
CA LYS A 590 3.39 21.22 30.09
C LYS A 590 3.57 22.31 31.16
N ASN A 591 2.61 22.48 32.07
CA ASN A 591 2.69 23.47 33.15
C ASN A 591 2.94 24.90 32.65
N GLY A 592 2.14 25.36 31.69
CA GLY A 592 2.12 26.75 31.19
C GLY A 592 2.89 27.00 29.89
N ASP A 593 3.63 26.03 29.37
CA ASP A 593 4.24 26.14 28.04
C ASP A 593 3.23 25.85 26.92
N ARG A 594 3.12 26.78 25.95
CA ARG A 594 2.23 26.65 24.80
C ARG A 594 2.86 25.90 23.62
N ILE A 595 4.18 25.79 23.56
CA ILE A 595 4.88 25.28 22.38
C ILE A 595 4.69 23.76 22.27
N GLY A 596 4.44 23.30 21.05
CA GLY A 596 4.22 21.91 20.70
C GLY A 596 2.77 21.60 20.36
N VAL A 597 2.52 20.34 20.06
CA VAL A 597 1.19 19.77 19.82
C VAL A 597 1.10 18.41 20.52
N PRO A 598 -0.09 18.01 21.00
CA PRO A 598 -0.22 16.78 21.76
C PRO A 598 0.04 15.54 20.88
N GLN A 599 0.82 14.59 21.38
CA GLN A 599 1.01 13.31 20.71
C GLN A 599 -0.18 12.40 20.96
N GLY A 600 -1.02 12.18 19.94
CA GLY A 600 -2.19 11.30 20.07
C GLY A 600 -3.34 11.77 19.22
N PRO A 601 -3.93 12.95 19.48
CA PRO A 601 -5.12 13.43 18.79
C PRO A 601 -4.87 13.59 17.28
N ALA A 602 -5.87 13.27 16.46
CA ALA A 602 -5.72 13.28 15.01
C ALA A 602 -5.46 14.68 14.44
N TYR A 603 -6.13 15.71 14.98
CA TYR A 603 -5.93 17.09 14.55
C TYR A 603 -4.46 17.52 14.69
N ALA A 604 -3.80 17.12 15.78
CA ALA A 604 -2.40 17.42 16.01
C ALA A 604 -1.47 16.75 14.99
N ARG A 605 -1.80 15.54 14.51
CA ARG A 605 -1.06 14.87 13.42
C ARG A 605 -1.17 15.66 12.12
N ILE A 606 -2.38 16.10 11.76
CA ILE A 606 -2.61 16.87 10.52
C ILE A 606 -1.90 18.22 10.59
N LEU A 607 -2.02 18.94 11.71
CA LEU A 607 -1.31 20.22 11.90
C LEU A 607 0.21 20.06 11.88
N THR A 608 0.73 18.94 12.41
CA THR A 608 2.17 18.61 12.32
C THR A 608 2.62 18.46 10.87
N GLU A 609 1.85 17.77 10.04
CA GLU A 609 2.22 17.57 8.64
C GLU A 609 2.12 18.85 7.82
N ILE A 610 1.07 19.65 8.03
CA ILE A 610 0.96 21.00 7.46
C ILE A 610 2.19 21.82 7.87
N TYR A 611 2.61 21.69 9.13
CA TYR A 611 3.76 22.44 9.65
C TYR A 611 5.08 22.06 9.00
N LEU A 612 5.40 20.77 9.01
CA LEU A 612 6.68 20.29 8.49
C LEU A 612 6.78 20.48 6.97
N ASP A 613 5.70 20.27 6.24
CA ASP A 613 5.66 20.51 4.79
C ASP A 613 5.98 21.97 4.47
N ARG A 614 5.38 22.91 5.19
CA ARG A 614 5.61 24.34 5.02
C ARG A 614 7.04 24.73 5.37
N VAL A 615 7.52 24.32 6.55
CA VAL A 615 8.87 24.63 7.03
C VAL A 615 9.94 24.13 6.04
N ILE A 616 9.80 22.91 5.54
CA ILE A 616 10.76 22.37 4.56
C ILE A 616 10.74 23.20 3.29
N ARG A 617 9.56 23.52 2.73
CA ARG A 617 9.47 24.36 1.52
C ARG A 617 10.13 25.72 1.71
N ASP A 618 9.94 26.37 2.85
CA ASP A 618 10.56 27.67 3.10
C ASP A 618 12.08 27.55 3.27
N ILE A 619 12.59 26.54 3.97
CA ILE A 619 14.03 26.32 4.08
C ILE A 619 14.66 26.10 2.71
N LEU A 620 14.00 25.33 1.85
CA LEU A 620 14.47 25.06 0.49
C LEU A 620 14.45 26.32 -0.37
N ALA A 621 13.38 27.12 -0.28
CA ALA A 621 13.29 28.41 -0.96
C ALA A 621 14.38 29.39 -0.49
N ASP A 622 14.57 29.54 0.83
CA ASP A 622 15.60 30.41 1.44
C ASP A 622 17.02 30.03 0.99
N ALA A 623 17.26 28.74 0.74
CA ALA A 623 18.55 28.21 0.34
C ALA A 623 18.76 28.14 -1.19
N GLU A 624 17.76 28.57 -1.96
CA GLU A 624 17.66 28.44 -3.42
C GLU A 624 17.85 26.98 -3.89
N LEU A 625 17.36 26.03 -3.09
CA LEU A 625 17.45 24.59 -3.33
C LEU A 625 16.13 24.12 -3.97
N LYS A 626 16.24 23.41 -5.09
CA LYS A 626 15.12 22.79 -5.79
C LYS A 626 15.17 21.29 -5.55
N VAL A 627 14.04 20.68 -5.16
CA VAL A 627 13.93 19.24 -4.91
C VAL A 627 12.68 18.69 -5.58
N ASN A 628 12.76 17.43 -5.99
CA ASN A 628 11.58 16.70 -6.42
C ASN A 628 10.90 16.06 -5.19
N PHE A 629 9.56 16.19 -5.13
CA PHE A 629 8.75 15.58 -4.10
C PHE A 629 7.93 14.44 -4.70
N ASP A 630 8.18 13.23 -4.21
CA ASP A 630 7.31 12.09 -4.51
C ASP A 630 5.94 12.32 -3.88
N ASN A 631 4.90 12.65 -4.66
CA ASN A 631 3.49 12.25 -4.44
C ASN A 631 2.43 12.96 -5.33
N VAL A 632 2.79 13.58 -6.46
CA VAL A 632 1.75 14.07 -7.40
C VAL A 632 2.09 13.66 -8.83
N GLU A 633 1.35 12.67 -9.34
CA GLU A 633 1.04 12.59 -10.76
C GLU A 633 0.30 13.88 -11.12
N LEU A 634 1.04 14.84 -11.66
CA LEU A 634 0.66 15.86 -12.63
C LEU A 634 1.74 16.95 -12.57
N LEU A 635 2.68 16.82 -13.51
CA LEU A 635 3.57 17.83 -14.08
C LEU A 635 3.62 19.19 -13.37
N LYS A 636 4.79 19.54 -12.83
CA LYS A 636 5.44 20.82 -13.15
C LYS A 636 6.93 20.74 -12.85
N GLU A 637 7.68 21.20 -13.84
CA GLU A 637 9.14 21.23 -13.94
C GLU A 637 9.80 21.73 -12.65
N SER A 638 10.64 20.90 -12.03
CA SER A 638 11.81 21.37 -11.29
C SER A 638 12.89 20.28 -11.22
N TYR A 639 14.03 20.63 -11.83
CA TYR A 639 15.38 20.06 -11.92
C TYR A 639 15.75 18.75 -11.17
N ASP A 640 16.52 17.90 -11.86
CA ASP A 640 16.51 16.43 -11.75
C ASP A 640 17.40 15.81 -10.65
N ASN A 641 18.06 16.61 -9.78
CA ASN A 641 19.29 16.16 -9.11
C ASN A 641 19.15 15.87 -7.59
N VAL A 642 17.97 16.11 -6.98
CA VAL A 642 17.75 15.88 -5.54
C VAL A 642 16.34 15.36 -5.27
N GLN A 643 16.25 14.31 -4.45
CA GLN A 643 15.04 13.59 -4.09
C GLN A 643 14.87 13.64 -2.57
N LEU A 644 13.69 14.03 -2.10
CA LEU A 644 13.40 14.14 -0.67
C LEU A 644 12.20 13.27 -0.30
N PHE A 645 12.45 12.28 0.57
CA PHE A 645 11.43 11.42 1.14
C PHE A 645 11.23 11.76 2.61
N ARG A 646 9.98 11.84 3.06
CA ARG A 646 9.65 12.15 4.45
C ARG A 646 8.60 11.22 5.03
N TYR A 647 8.78 10.85 6.29
CA TYR A 647 7.77 10.24 7.12
C TYR A 647 7.79 10.93 8.49
N VAL A 648 6.90 11.89 8.71
CA VAL A 648 6.89 12.78 9.89
C VAL A 648 8.26 13.46 10.06
N ASP A 649 9.04 13.04 11.06
CA ASP A 649 10.36 13.50 11.46
C ASP A 649 11.52 12.77 10.77
N ASP A 650 11.26 11.60 10.17
CA ASP A 650 12.24 10.87 9.37
C ASP A 650 12.35 11.50 7.97
N ILE A 651 13.50 12.09 7.64
CA ILE A 651 13.74 12.74 6.34
C ILE A 651 14.96 12.10 5.68
N VAL A 652 14.78 11.56 4.48
CA VAL A 652 15.85 11.01 3.64
C VAL A 652 16.01 11.85 2.39
N ILE A 653 17.25 12.21 2.09
CA ILE A 653 17.58 13.00 0.90
C ILE A 653 18.58 12.19 0.08
N ILE A 654 18.30 12.05 -1.21
CA ILE A 654 19.23 11.50 -2.19
C ILE A 654 19.63 12.60 -3.16
N ALA A 655 20.93 12.75 -3.42
CA ALA A 655 21.44 13.71 -4.39
C ALA A 655 22.51 13.06 -5.27
N GLU A 656 22.66 13.52 -6.51
CA GLU A 656 23.68 12.99 -7.43
C GLU A 656 25.10 13.51 -7.10
N ASP A 657 25.20 14.65 -6.41
CA ASP A 657 26.46 15.34 -6.12
C ASP A 657 26.70 15.50 -4.61
N GLU A 658 27.95 15.33 -4.18
CA GLU A 658 28.38 15.40 -2.78
C GLU A 658 28.21 16.82 -2.20
N SER A 659 28.56 17.84 -2.98
CA SER A 659 28.48 19.24 -2.52
C SER A 659 27.02 19.66 -2.34
N VAL A 660 26.13 19.19 -3.22
CA VAL A 660 24.68 19.39 -3.11
C VAL A 660 24.13 18.67 -1.89
N ALA A 661 24.46 17.39 -1.68
CA ALA A 661 24.05 16.63 -0.50
C ALA A 661 24.48 17.33 0.81
N ASN A 662 25.73 17.80 0.86
CA ASN A 662 26.27 18.54 2.00
C ASN A 662 25.58 19.89 2.21
N LYS A 663 25.29 20.64 1.14
CA LYS A 663 24.54 21.89 1.21
C LYS A 663 23.13 21.65 1.73
N MET A 664 22.43 20.64 1.21
CA MET A 664 21.09 20.22 1.65
C MET A 664 21.07 19.88 3.14
N TYR A 665 21.99 19.02 3.60
CA TYR A 665 22.09 18.64 5.00
C TYR A 665 22.27 19.86 5.91
N LYS A 666 23.24 20.72 5.60
CA LYS A 666 23.53 21.92 6.40
C LYS A 666 22.38 22.91 6.40
N SER A 667 21.80 23.21 5.23
CA SER A 667 20.69 24.15 5.09
C SER A 667 19.45 23.68 5.84
N LEU A 668 19.09 22.40 5.73
CA LEU A 668 17.95 21.84 6.47
C LEU A 668 18.22 21.83 7.97
N CYS A 669 19.39 21.35 8.42
CA CYS A 669 19.69 21.32 9.84
C CYS A 669 19.67 22.71 10.48
N GLN A 670 20.30 23.71 9.84
CA GLN A 670 20.28 25.09 10.31
C GLN A 670 18.89 25.71 10.19
N GLY A 671 18.17 25.44 9.11
CA GLY A 671 16.84 25.95 8.85
C GLY A 671 15.80 25.47 9.86
N PHE A 672 15.86 24.20 10.26
CA PHE A 672 15.03 23.64 11.32
C PHE A 672 15.32 24.31 12.67
N VAL A 673 16.59 24.41 13.06
CA VAL A 673 16.99 25.05 14.33
C VAL A 673 16.53 26.51 14.39
N LYS A 674 16.68 27.27 13.28
CA LYS A 674 16.21 28.67 13.18
C LYS A 674 14.70 28.80 13.39
N ARG A 675 13.92 27.78 13.04
CA ARG A 675 12.46 27.73 13.18
C ARG A 675 12.01 27.06 14.49
N GLY A 676 12.94 26.79 15.40
CA GLY A 676 12.66 26.21 16.71
C GLY A 676 12.48 24.69 16.69
N LEU A 677 12.88 24.00 15.62
CA LEU A 677 12.88 22.54 15.53
C LEU A 677 14.31 21.99 15.71
N PRO A 678 14.64 21.42 16.89
CA PRO A 678 15.98 20.88 17.12
C PRO A 678 16.20 19.60 16.29
N VAL A 679 17.39 19.48 15.70
CA VAL A 679 17.81 18.26 15.00
C VAL A 679 18.41 17.27 15.99
N ASN A 680 18.10 15.99 15.82
CA ASN A 680 18.69 14.91 16.60
C ASN A 680 20.05 14.52 16.00
N MET A 681 21.12 15.12 16.51
CA MET A 681 22.48 14.89 15.98
C MET A 681 23.00 13.47 16.21
N ASP A 682 22.42 12.71 17.15
CA ASP A 682 22.81 11.32 17.41
C ASP A 682 22.31 10.37 16.31
N LYS A 683 21.25 10.76 15.59
CA LYS A 683 20.65 9.98 14.50
C LYS A 683 20.85 10.60 13.13
N SER A 684 20.91 11.93 13.06
CA SER A 684 21.00 12.66 11.80
C SER A 684 22.42 12.56 11.25
N LYS A 685 22.57 11.97 10.08
CA LYS A 685 23.87 11.62 9.50
C LYS A 685 23.90 11.91 8.00
N ASN A 686 25.00 12.50 7.55
CA ASN A 686 25.37 12.41 6.14
C ASN A 686 26.15 11.10 5.94
N TYR A 687 25.52 10.13 5.28
CA TYR A 687 26.11 8.81 5.06
C TYR A 687 27.10 8.81 3.89
N GLY A 688 27.08 9.82 3.03
CA GLY A 688 27.92 9.90 1.84
C GLY A 688 27.40 9.04 0.69
N MET A 689 28.33 8.57 -0.16
CA MET A 689 28.03 7.87 -1.40
C MET A 689 27.43 6.46 -1.15
N ILE A 690 26.38 6.10 -1.89
CA ILE A 690 25.61 4.86 -1.72
C ILE A 690 26.46 3.59 -1.86
N SER A 691 27.43 3.58 -2.77
CA SER A 691 28.37 2.47 -2.96
C SER A 691 29.30 2.22 -1.77
N LYS A 692 29.49 3.21 -0.88
CA LYS A 692 30.35 3.10 0.30
C LYS A 692 29.60 2.75 1.59
N LEU A 693 28.27 2.61 1.53
CA LEU A 693 27.46 2.28 2.69
C LEU A 693 27.79 0.89 3.22
N SER A 694 28.00 0.79 4.53
CA SER A 694 28.08 -0.50 5.20
C SER A 694 26.72 -1.20 5.23
N ILE A 695 26.72 -2.49 5.59
CA ILE A 695 25.48 -3.25 5.81
C ILE A 695 24.66 -2.61 6.94
N ASP A 696 25.32 -2.10 7.98
CA ASP A 696 24.65 -1.44 9.11
C ASP A 696 24.03 -0.12 8.70
N ASP A 697 24.71 0.70 7.89
CA ASP A 697 24.15 1.94 7.33
C ASP A 697 22.88 1.66 6.50
N ARG A 698 22.92 0.62 5.65
CA ARG A 698 21.76 0.18 4.86
C ARG A 698 20.61 -0.30 5.76
N ASN A 699 20.93 -1.06 6.81
CA ASN A 699 19.92 -1.54 7.76
C ASN A 699 19.28 -0.41 8.56
N GLU A 700 20.04 0.64 8.88
CA GLU A 700 19.55 1.84 9.56
C GLU A 700 18.60 2.63 8.64
N LEU A 701 19.04 2.98 7.42
CA LEU A 701 18.22 3.70 6.43
C LEU A 701 16.92 2.98 6.06
N LEU A 702 16.95 1.64 6.00
CA LEU A 702 15.78 0.83 5.66
C LEU A 702 14.96 0.38 6.88
N HIS A 703 15.40 0.75 8.09
CA HIS A 703 14.80 0.30 9.34
C HIS A 703 14.58 -1.23 9.39
N CYS A 704 15.54 -2.01 8.85
CA CYS A 704 15.44 -3.47 8.71
C CYS A 704 15.20 -4.18 10.05
N ASN A 705 15.73 -3.64 11.14
CA ASN A 705 15.58 -4.17 12.49
C ASN A 705 14.22 -3.90 13.12
N GLN A 706 13.40 -3.06 12.48
CA GLN A 706 12.11 -2.63 13.00
C GLN A 706 10.94 -3.29 12.30
N PHE A 707 11.07 -3.97 11.15
CA PHE A 707 9.92 -4.55 10.44
C PHE A 707 10.20 -5.97 9.94
N ASN A 708 9.31 -6.90 10.27
CA ASN A 708 9.48 -8.30 9.90
C ASN A 708 8.45 -8.74 8.85
N TYR A 709 8.82 -8.66 7.57
CA TYR A 709 8.05 -9.24 6.47
C TYR A 709 8.27 -10.76 6.31
N GLU A 710 9.27 -11.34 6.98
CA GLU A 710 9.66 -12.75 6.83
C GLU A 710 8.78 -13.72 7.63
N LEU A 711 8.15 -13.24 8.70
CA LEU A 711 7.26 -14.04 9.58
C LEU A 711 5.76 -13.80 9.33
N MET A 712 5.41 -13.15 8.22
CA MET A 712 4.03 -12.82 7.86
C MET A 712 3.47 -13.82 6.86
N ASP A 713 2.23 -14.27 7.05
CA ASP A 713 1.39 -14.89 6.04
C ASP A 713 1.06 -13.82 4.98
N LYS A 714 1.84 -13.80 3.90
CA LYS A 714 1.44 -13.08 2.70
C LYS A 714 0.33 -13.89 2.05
N TYR A 715 -0.83 -13.26 1.88
CA TYR A 715 -2.00 -13.84 1.19
C TYR A 715 -1.71 -14.39 -0.23
N SER A 716 -0.52 -14.16 -0.79
CA SER A 716 -0.14 -14.54 -2.15
C SER A 716 1.03 -15.52 -2.28
N GLU A 717 1.65 -15.98 -1.17
CA GLU A 717 2.59 -17.10 -1.23
C GLU A 717 1.79 -18.41 -1.08
N ALA A 718 2.08 -19.40 -1.94
CA ALA A 718 1.51 -20.74 -1.85
C ALA A 718 1.61 -21.28 -0.40
N ILE A 719 0.64 -22.11 0.01
CA ILE A 719 0.52 -22.71 1.34
C ILE A 719 1.92 -23.11 1.87
N CYS A 720 2.49 -22.26 2.74
CA CYS A 720 3.79 -22.50 3.34
C CYS A 720 3.60 -23.55 4.44
N LEU A 721 4.26 -24.70 4.29
CA LEU A 721 4.12 -25.81 5.24
C LEU A 721 4.65 -25.38 6.63
N ASN A 722 4.11 -25.98 7.70
CA ASN A 722 4.49 -25.64 9.07
C ASN A 722 6.00 -25.79 9.32
N ASP A 723 6.67 -26.74 8.67
CA ASP A 723 8.12 -26.92 8.79
C ASP A 723 8.91 -25.79 8.13
N GLU A 724 8.46 -25.28 6.99
CA GLU A 724 9.06 -24.10 6.35
C GLU A 724 8.87 -22.84 7.20
N LYS A 725 7.68 -22.67 7.78
CA LYS A 725 7.40 -21.59 8.75
C LYS A 725 8.34 -21.69 9.96
N ARG A 726 8.61 -22.90 10.47
CA ARG A 726 9.59 -23.14 11.56
C ARG A 726 11.01 -22.80 11.14
N VAL A 727 11.44 -23.16 9.93
CA VAL A 727 12.78 -22.84 9.43
C VAL A 727 12.97 -21.33 9.29
N LYS A 728 11.99 -20.62 8.69
CA LYS A 728 11.99 -19.15 8.59
C LYS A 728 12.07 -18.49 9.96
N MET A 729 11.24 -18.96 10.91
CA MET A 729 11.25 -18.48 12.29
C MET A 729 12.60 -18.69 12.98
N ASN A 730 13.16 -19.90 12.91
CA ASN A 730 14.44 -20.22 13.54
C ASN A 730 15.59 -19.40 12.96
N LYS A 731 15.59 -19.17 11.63
CA LYS A 731 16.57 -18.30 10.98
C LYS A 731 16.44 -16.86 11.48
N TYR A 732 15.22 -16.34 11.56
CA TYR A 732 14.96 -14.98 12.02
C TYR A 732 15.39 -14.77 13.48
N LEU A 733 14.99 -15.67 14.38
CA LEU A 733 15.27 -15.56 15.82
C LEU A 733 16.75 -15.72 16.15
N LYS A 734 17.53 -16.44 15.33
CA LYS A 734 19.00 -16.49 15.46
C LYS A 734 19.65 -15.13 15.21
N SER A 735 19.12 -14.37 14.25
CA SER A 735 19.69 -13.08 13.87
C SER A 735 19.10 -11.90 14.64
N ASN A 736 17.92 -12.06 15.27
CA ASN A 736 17.18 -10.97 15.89
C ASN A 736 16.72 -11.35 17.32
N PRO A 737 17.38 -10.85 18.38
CA PRO A 737 16.97 -11.12 19.75
C PRO A 737 15.63 -10.43 20.06
N PHE A 738 14.84 -11.07 20.93
CA PHE A 738 13.54 -10.53 21.36
C PHE A 738 13.66 -9.15 22.02
N ARG A 739 12.79 -8.22 21.61
CA ARG A 739 12.69 -6.85 22.15
C ARG A 739 11.21 -6.47 22.28
N MET A 740 10.83 -5.75 23.34
CA MET A 740 9.44 -5.32 23.57
C MET A 740 8.87 -4.45 22.43
N GLU A 741 9.72 -3.66 21.77
CA GLU A 741 9.36 -2.85 20.60
C GLU A 741 8.88 -3.70 19.41
N LEU A 742 9.23 -4.99 19.36
CA LEU A 742 8.87 -5.90 18.27
C LEU A 742 7.57 -6.67 18.53
N LEU A 743 6.91 -6.44 19.68
CA LEU A 743 5.74 -7.22 20.11
C LEU A 743 4.59 -7.19 19.09
N GLY A 744 4.32 -6.04 18.47
CA GLY A 744 3.31 -5.91 17.42
C GLY A 744 3.60 -6.73 16.16
N TYR A 745 4.86 -7.10 15.91
CA TYR A 745 5.20 -7.98 14.79
C TYR A 745 4.98 -9.45 15.10
N TYR A 746 5.16 -9.87 16.35
CA TYR A 746 4.88 -11.25 16.72
C TYR A 746 3.37 -11.51 16.76
N TYR A 747 2.59 -10.57 17.31
CA TYR A 747 1.15 -10.74 17.53
C TYR A 747 0.26 -10.06 16.49
N SER A 748 0.83 -9.48 15.44
CA SER A 748 0.10 -8.97 14.28
C SER A 748 -0.86 -10.03 13.72
N LYS A 749 -2.00 -9.59 13.19
CA LYS A 749 -2.97 -10.48 12.53
C LYS A 749 -2.41 -11.21 11.31
N TYR A 750 -1.31 -10.71 10.74
CA TYR A 750 -0.63 -11.30 9.59
C TYR A 750 0.48 -12.28 9.98
N SER A 751 0.86 -12.37 11.25
CA SER A 751 2.00 -13.20 11.68
C SER A 751 1.63 -14.68 11.75
N PHE A 752 2.56 -15.57 11.41
CA PHE A 752 2.34 -17.02 11.51
C PHE A 752 1.91 -17.43 12.93
N SER A 753 0.88 -18.27 13.04
CA SER A 753 0.39 -18.76 14.35
C SER A 753 1.49 -19.41 15.20
N ILE A 754 2.40 -20.16 14.56
CA ILE A 754 3.53 -20.80 15.25
C ILE A 754 4.50 -19.79 15.90
N VAL A 755 4.68 -18.62 15.29
CA VAL A 755 5.54 -17.55 15.83
C VAL A 755 4.91 -16.97 17.10
N LYS A 756 3.58 -16.77 17.11
CA LYS A 756 2.83 -16.29 18.28
C LYS A 756 2.97 -17.23 19.48
N LYS A 757 2.76 -18.54 19.25
CA LYS A 757 2.90 -19.56 20.30
C LYS A 757 4.35 -19.66 20.80
N HIS A 758 5.34 -19.64 19.90
CA HIS A 758 6.75 -19.67 20.30
C HIS A 758 7.12 -18.45 21.16
N CYS A 759 6.71 -17.25 20.74
CA CYS A 759 6.93 -16.01 21.48
C CYS A 759 6.26 -16.06 22.87
N PHE A 760 5.03 -16.59 22.94
CA PHE A 760 4.30 -16.72 24.21
C PHE A 760 5.01 -17.67 25.18
N ILE A 761 5.43 -18.85 24.72
CA ILE A 761 6.11 -19.83 25.57
C ILE A 761 7.48 -19.33 26.01
N GLY A 762 8.25 -18.69 25.13
CA GLY A 762 9.60 -18.22 25.42
C GLY A 762 9.67 -16.90 26.21
N PHE A 763 8.72 -15.99 25.99
CA PHE A 763 8.81 -14.61 26.47
C PHE A 763 7.53 -14.10 27.17
N GLY A 764 6.47 -14.91 27.31
CA GLY A 764 5.19 -14.49 27.89
C GLY A 764 5.32 -13.88 29.28
N SER A 765 6.11 -14.49 30.17
CA SER A 765 6.38 -13.93 31.51
C SER A 765 7.04 -12.54 31.46
N LYS A 766 7.99 -12.34 30.54
CA LYS A 766 8.67 -11.05 30.34
C LYS A 766 7.73 -10.00 29.78
N ILE A 767 6.85 -10.38 28.84
CA ILE A 767 5.85 -9.48 28.26
C ILE A 767 4.88 -9.00 29.34
N MET A 768 4.35 -9.94 30.13
CA MET A 768 3.39 -9.63 31.20
C MET A 768 4.03 -8.85 32.34
N ALA A 769 5.29 -9.12 32.70
CA ALA A 769 6.04 -8.36 33.69
C ALA A 769 6.46 -6.94 33.24
N SER A 770 6.39 -6.63 31.95
CA SER A 770 7.00 -5.40 31.41
C SER A 770 6.22 -4.15 31.78
N ARG A 771 6.95 -3.10 32.18
CA ARG A 771 6.46 -1.72 32.25
C ARG A 771 6.77 -0.92 30.98
N GLU A 772 7.68 -1.43 30.16
CA GLU A 772 8.10 -0.82 28.89
C GLU A 772 7.33 -1.43 27.72
N GLY A 773 6.87 -0.60 26.79
CA GLY A 773 6.21 -1.07 25.57
C GLY A 773 5.15 -0.11 25.06
N ARG A 774 4.61 -0.40 23.87
CA ARG A 774 3.52 0.37 23.26
C ARG A 774 2.19 -0.29 23.59
N GLY A 775 1.20 0.50 23.98
CA GLY A 775 -0.12 0.03 24.35
C GLY A 775 -0.81 -0.79 23.26
N LYS A 776 -0.71 -0.36 21.99
CA LYS A 776 -1.19 -1.14 20.83
C LYS A 776 -0.65 -2.57 20.82
N TYR A 777 0.63 -2.76 21.13
CA TYR A 777 1.25 -4.08 21.08
C TYR A 777 0.83 -4.95 22.28
N PHE A 778 0.65 -4.35 23.46
CA PHE A 778 0.04 -5.05 24.59
C PHE A 778 -1.39 -5.50 24.26
N ARG A 779 -2.20 -4.66 23.59
CA ARG A 779 -3.54 -5.06 23.14
C ARG A 779 -3.51 -6.22 22.16
N GLU A 780 -2.63 -6.18 21.15
CA GLU A 780 -2.49 -7.28 20.19
C GLU A 780 -2.07 -8.58 20.88
N PHE A 781 -1.16 -8.51 21.86
CA PHE A 781 -0.77 -9.63 22.70
C PHE A 781 -1.94 -10.19 23.52
N TYR A 782 -2.64 -9.34 24.28
CA TYR A 782 -3.74 -9.77 25.12
C TYR A 782 -4.92 -10.27 24.31
N LYS A 783 -5.20 -9.68 23.15
CA LYS A 783 -6.26 -10.16 22.25
C LYS A 783 -5.97 -11.58 21.79
N TRP A 784 -4.72 -11.90 21.46
CA TRP A 784 -4.31 -13.26 21.10
C TRP A 784 -4.27 -14.22 22.29
N LEU A 785 -3.79 -13.78 23.45
CA LEU A 785 -3.73 -14.59 24.67
C LEU A 785 -5.14 -15.00 25.13
N LEU A 786 -6.07 -14.05 25.13
CA LEU A 786 -7.44 -14.22 25.63
C LEU A 786 -8.37 -14.90 24.61
N SER A 787 -7.97 -15.02 23.35
CA SER A 787 -8.79 -15.68 22.31
C SER A 787 -8.74 -17.22 22.36
N ASP A 788 -7.90 -17.81 23.22
CA ASP A 788 -7.69 -19.25 23.29
C ASP A 788 -7.52 -19.68 24.76
N SER A 789 -8.49 -20.47 25.24
CA SER A 789 -8.57 -20.95 26.63
C SER A 789 -7.34 -21.73 27.07
N GLU A 790 -6.65 -22.44 26.16
CA GLU A 790 -5.42 -23.15 26.52
C GLU A 790 -4.32 -22.16 26.95
N ASN A 791 -4.23 -21.01 26.28
CA ASN A 791 -3.24 -19.99 26.60
C ASN A 791 -3.57 -19.31 27.92
N VAL A 792 -4.85 -19.01 28.16
CA VAL A 792 -5.32 -18.44 29.44
C VAL A 792 -4.99 -19.38 30.59
N GLN A 793 -5.41 -20.65 30.50
CA GLN A 793 -5.15 -21.65 31.55
C GLN A 793 -3.65 -21.90 31.75
N TYR A 794 -2.85 -21.87 30.68
CA TYR A 794 -1.40 -21.96 30.79
C TYR A 794 -0.81 -20.78 31.57
N ALA A 795 -1.21 -19.54 31.25
CA ALA A 795 -0.75 -18.35 31.95
C ALA A 795 -1.21 -18.30 33.41
N ILE A 796 -2.43 -18.77 33.73
CA ILE A 796 -2.91 -18.92 35.12
C ILE A 796 -2.05 -19.93 35.89
N ARG A 797 -1.83 -21.14 35.33
CA ARG A 797 -0.99 -22.18 35.96
C ARG A 797 0.44 -21.75 36.20
N LYS A 798 0.95 -20.84 35.38
CA LYS A 798 2.30 -20.25 35.52
C LYS A 798 2.30 -18.96 36.37
N GLU A 799 1.14 -18.55 36.88
CA GLU A 799 0.93 -17.31 37.64
C GLU A 799 1.36 -16.02 36.92
N TRP A 800 1.39 -16.04 35.57
CA TRP A 800 1.90 -14.90 34.81
C TRP A 800 1.02 -13.66 34.88
N PHE A 801 -0.29 -13.80 35.10
CA PHE A 801 -1.19 -12.66 35.30
C PHE A 801 -0.80 -11.83 36.53
N LYS A 802 -0.29 -12.47 37.60
CA LYS A 802 0.17 -11.78 38.81
C LYS A 802 1.42 -10.92 38.57
N LEU A 803 2.12 -11.13 37.45
CA LEU A 803 3.29 -10.33 37.07
C LEU A 803 2.91 -8.98 36.45
N ILE A 804 1.66 -8.80 36.01
CA ILE A 804 1.24 -7.59 35.31
C ILE A 804 1.35 -6.38 36.26
N PRO A 805 2.19 -5.38 35.94
CA PRO A 805 2.41 -4.27 36.85
C PRO A 805 1.18 -3.36 36.92
N VAL A 806 0.59 -3.24 38.11
CA VAL A 806 -0.54 -2.34 38.38
C VAL A 806 -0.17 -0.88 38.07
N ASN A 807 -1.15 -0.07 37.65
CA ASN A 807 -0.96 1.33 37.20
C ASN A 807 0.05 1.49 36.06
N SER A 808 0.02 0.56 35.12
CA SER A 808 0.82 0.64 33.92
C SER A 808 -0.06 0.57 32.69
N ILE A 809 0.46 1.07 31.56
CA ILE A 809 -0.15 0.88 30.24
C ILE A 809 -0.40 -0.61 29.96
N ASN A 810 0.47 -1.50 30.45
CA ASN A 810 0.31 -2.94 30.28
C ASN A 810 -0.98 -3.44 30.97
N PHE A 811 -1.19 -3.07 32.23
CA PHE A 811 -2.38 -3.43 33.00
C PHE A 811 -3.66 -2.85 32.40
N SER A 812 -3.69 -1.56 32.09
CA SER A 812 -4.91 -0.94 31.55
C SER A 812 -5.27 -1.48 30.16
N ASN A 813 -4.29 -1.89 29.34
CA ASN A 813 -4.59 -2.58 28.08
C ASN A 813 -5.03 -4.04 28.28
N PHE A 814 -4.57 -4.74 29.32
CA PHE A 814 -5.14 -6.05 29.70
C PHE A 814 -6.62 -5.92 30.07
N VAL A 815 -6.94 -5.02 30.99
CA VAL A 815 -8.30 -4.81 31.49
C VAL A 815 -9.24 -4.36 30.38
N SER A 816 -8.84 -3.38 29.56
CA SER A 816 -9.67 -2.91 28.46
C SER A 816 -9.86 -3.99 27.38
N THR A 817 -8.84 -4.77 27.06
CA THR A 817 -8.95 -5.90 26.11
C THR A 817 -9.89 -6.98 26.64
N MET A 818 -9.76 -7.37 27.92
CA MET A 818 -10.67 -8.30 28.57
C MET A 818 -12.11 -7.81 28.51
N TYR A 819 -12.35 -6.52 28.79
CA TYR A 819 -13.69 -5.93 28.69
C TYR A 819 -14.26 -6.01 27.27
N PHE A 820 -13.51 -5.57 26.27
CA PHE A 820 -14.01 -5.55 24.90
C PHE A 820 -14.27 -6.96 24.35
N MET A 821 -13.38 -7.93 24.60
CA MET A 821 -13.58 -9.32 24.19
C MET A 821 -14.78 -9.96 24.92
N THR A 822 -15.03 -9.56 26.16
CA THR A 822 -16.24 -9.96 26.90
C THR A 822 -17.51 -9.39 26.27
N GLN A 823 -17.48 -8.15 25.75
CA GLN A 823 -18.64 -7.57 25.07
C GLN A 823 -18.86 -8.16 23.67
N SER A 824 -17.78 -8.47 22.94
CA SER A 824 -17.87 -9.10 21.62
C SER A 824 -18.07 -10.62 21.65
N LYS A 825 -18.05 -11.24 22.85
CA LYS A 825 -18.14 -12.70 23.07
C LYS A 825 -16.94 -13.51 22.56
N GLU A 826 -15.82 -12.83 22.27
CA GLU A 826 -14.55 -13.45 21.86
C GLU A 826 -13.78 -14.12 23.02
N LEU A 827 -14.15 -13.87 24.28
CA LEU A 827 -13.54 -14.46 25.48
C LEU A 827 -14.52 -15.42 26.18
N ALA A 828 -14.07 -16.66 26.43
CA ALA A 828 -14.89 -17.69 27.05
C ALA A 828 -15.31 -17.32 28.48
N VAL A 829 -16.56 -17.59 28.83
CA VAL A 829 -17.13 -17.25 30.16
C VAL A 829 -16.36 -17.92 31.30
N ASP A 830 -15.93 -19.17 31.10
CA ASP A 830 -15.14 -19.89 32.11
C ASP A 830 -13.78 -19.23 32.34
N ASP A 831 -13.13 -18.75 31.27
CA ASP A 831 -11.86 -18.02 31.38
C ASP A 831 -12.03 -16.69 32.12
N ILE A 832 -13.15 -15.98 31.91
CA ILE A 832 -13.48 -14.77 32.68
C ILE A 832 -13.58 -15.10 34.17
N LYS A 833 -14.34 -16.13 34.52
CA LYS A 833 -14.50 -16.57 35.92
C LYS A 833 -13.17 -16.99 36.53
N LEU A 834 -12.34 -17.72 35.78
CA LEU A 834 -11.00 -18.11 36.22
C LEU A 834 -10.10 -16.90 36.48
N LEU A 835 -10.10 -15.90 35.59
CA LEU A 835 -9.33 -14.67 35.77
C LEU A 835 -9.81 -13.88 36.99
N LEU A 836 -11.12 -13.78 37.20
CA LEU A 836 -11.68 -13.11 38.37
C LEU A 836 -11.42 -13.91 39.67
N LEU A 837 -11.40 -15.24 39.64
CA LEU A 837 -11.19 -16.09 40.82
C LEU A 837 -9.71 -16.20 41.23
N TYR A 838 -8.81 -16.32 40.26
CA TYR A 838 -7.38 -16.60 40.53
C TYR A 838 -6.46 -15.39 40.40
N PHE A 839 -6.91 -14.29 39.81
CA PHE A 839 -6.11 -13.07 39.65
C PHE A 839 -6.79 -11.81 40.18
N LEU A 840 -7.96 -11.45 39.65
CA LEU A 840 -8.73 -10.27 40.07
C LEU A 840 -9.76 -10.63 41.15
N ASN A 841 -9.32 -11.35 42.18
CA ASN A 841 -10.17 -11.78 43.29
C ASN A 841 -10.24 -10.73 44.39
N ASP A 842 -10.93 -11.03 45.49
CA ASP A 842 -11.13 -10.05 46.57
C ASP A 842 -9.86 -9.73 47.36
N ASP A 843 -8.80 -10.55 47.25
CA ASP A 843 -7.48 -10.28 47.81
C ASP A 843 -6.66 -9.30 46.94
N PHE A 844 -7.13 -8.96 45.74
CA PHE A 844 -6.46 -8.00 44.87
C PHE A 844 -6.54 -6.57 45.45
N ASP A 845 -5.42 -5.85 45.44
CA ASP A 845 -5.37 -4.49 46.00
C ASP A 845 -5.99 -3.45 45.04
N TYR A 846 -7.32 -3.39 45.02
CA TYR A 846 -8.09 -2.47 44.16
C TYR A 846 -7.83 -0.99 44.46
N LYS A 847 -7.34 -0.65 45.66
CA LYS A 847 -7.03 0.74 46.03
C LYS A 847 -5.87 1.30 45.21
N LYS A 848 -5.03 0.42 44.67
CA LYS A 848 -3.94 0.83 43.78
C LYS A 848 -4.42 1.13 42.37
N LEU A 849 -5.61 0.74 41.92
CA LEU A 849 -6.03 0.92 40.53
C LEU A 849 -6.34 2.38 40.16
N SER A 850 -6.20 2.69 38.87
CA SER A 850 -6.86 3.86 38.29
C SER A 850 -8.38 3.74 38.45
N GLU A 851 -9.07 4.88 38.54
CA GLU A 851 -10.52 4.91 38.67
C GLU A 851 -11.21 4.18 37.51
N GLU A 852 -10.72 4.38 36.28
CA GLU A 852 -11.25 3.71 35.09
C GLU A 852 -11.06 2.20 35.15
N ASP A 853 -9.84 1.71 35.44
CA ASP A 853 -9.59 0.26 35.53
C ASP A 853 -10.45 -0.40 36.60
N ARG A 854 -10.62 0.26 37.75
CA ARG A 854 -11.48 -0.22 38.84
C ARG A 854 -12.93 -0.36 38.39
N ILE A 855 -13.50 0.68 37.77
CA ILE A 855 -14.89 0.68 37.28
C ILE A 855 -15.10 -0.45 36.26
N VAL A 856 -14.13 -0.65 35.36
CA VAL A 856 -14.21 -1.72 34.34
C VAL A 856 -14.21 -3.10 35.00
N ILE A 857 -13.34 -3.33 35.99
CA ILE A 857 -13.29 -4.63 36.70
C ILE A 857 -14.55 -4.86 37.53
N GLU A 858 -15.07 -3.84 38.23
CA GLU A 858 -16.33 -3.92 38.96
C GLU A 858 -17.50 -4.28 38.03
N ALA A 859 -17.55 -3.67 36.83
CA ALA A 859 -18.56 -4.00 35.83
C ALA A 859 -18.45 -5.46 35.36
N LEU A 860 -17.23 -6.00 35.24
CA LEU A 860 -16.99 -7.41 34.89
C LEU A 860 -17.41 -8.35 36.02
N LYS A 861 -17.05 -8.06 37.28
CA LYS A 861 -17.48 -8.82 38.47
C LYS A 861 -19.00 -8.85 38.60
N ASN A 862 -19.66 -7.71 38.41
CA ASN A 862 -21.13 -7.62 38.49
C ASN A 862 -21.82 -8.43 37.39
N LYS A 863 -21.23 -8.51 36.19
CA LYS A 863 -21.75 -9.30 35.06
C LYS A 863 -21.52 -10.80 35.25
N PHE A 864 -20.44 -11.19 35.94
CA PHE A 864 -20.04 -12.58 36.18
C PHE A 864 -19.78 -12.81 37.67
N PRO A 865 -20.84 -12.93 38.50
CA PRO A 865 -20.67 -13.25 39.91
C PRO A 865 -19.98 -14.61 40.05
N ILE A 866 -19.00 -14.68 40.95
CA ILE A 866 -18.21 -15.88 41.26
C ILE A 866 -18.78 -16.54 42.51
#